data_AF-G2ZRS0-F1
#
_entry.id   AF-G2ZRS0-F1
#
_cell.length_a   1.000
_cell.length_b   1.000
_cell.length_c   1.000
_cell.angle_alpha   90.00
_cell.angle_beta   90.00
_cell.angle_gamma   90.00
#
_symmetry.space_group_name_H-M   'P 1'
#
loop_
_entity.id
_entity.type
_entity.pdbx_description
1 polymer ?
#
loop_
_entity_poly.entity_id
_entity_poly.type
_entity_poly.pdbx_seq_one_letter_code
_entity_poly.pdbx_strand_id
1 'polypeptide(L)'
;MKTNRFVGGWLVAAALTAAWTLPLPVYAADVGGKGHAQQNGKGPKKPGPGVMGADGRVMPPPLPGVVTRVHPGMPNEDLKEARPRAGDPLQHRAVPQGGWLGTSRLSRRAIMKTFLRKFAVALTLGAGLFCTSLSLTTPARAQTCTVQLGAVCVSVGVGTPAQAQTTTAKILVMYDAPPNDQYTNLGFSYAIMLYNLLGHFNTQVTLLPVQNYTAGMTESYTATFYMGSYYNNPIPAAFLSDVTTTQKTVVWFKYNLWELAWNTAYPFTSRYGINFVSLAGMNATPSSSNPNPGFYDTVTYKNQSMAKYYAFNATTGVVSADPDIGVTSVADATKATSLVTITNTVSKATAPYVIRSGNFWYFADMPFSYIGPRDRYLVICDMLHDILGTNAPTLHRALIRLEDVDALVSVSTMTTLTDYMSGKKIPFSVAAIPLYMDPNGVYNGGVAQTIHLVNATGLKQSLNYARARGGKVLMHGYTHQYSNIPNLINAVSANDFEFWLATQNRPVNEDSTQWAAQRLSSGLLEFELNGYQPFAFEAPHYQSSPLSMRAVPQYFNSVYQRVVYYTSDNPQTLNSTAPGHDFSVGQFFPYIINKDYYGQRVIPENLGNIEYNICSIDPSSCLTYTAQDILTNAQYAVVVRDGFASWFFHPFWLEPDLNEPGFTDFQAVMNGISALGFTWVDAATVQ
;
A
#
# COMPACT_ATOMS: atom_id res chain seq x y z
N MET A 1 13.53 47.98 -11.87
CA MET A 1 12.84 46.72 -12.26
C MET A 1 13.32 45.65 -11.31
N LYS A 2 12.47 45.20 -10.38
CA LYS A 2 12.77 44.03 -9.53
C LYS A 2 12.35 42.80 -10.32
N THR A 3 13.20 41.79 -10.37
CA THR A 3 12.90 40.50 -11.01
C THR A 3 11.92 39.73 -10.14
N ASN A 4 10.68 39.57 -10.61
CA ASN A 4 9.78 38.56 -10.07
C ASN A 4 10.38 37.19 -10.40
N ARG A 5 11.00 36.54 -9.41
CA ARG A 5 11.14 35.08 -9.44
C ARG A 5 9.75 34.55 -9.07
N PHE A 6 9.00 34.09 -10.06
CA PHE A 6 7.67 33.55 -9.83
C PHE A 6 7.76 32.15 -9.24
N VAL A 7 6.94 31.91 -8.22
CA VAL A 7 6.84 30.69 -7.40
C VAL A 7 6.01 29.65 -8.15
N GLY A 8 6.42 29.31 -9.38
CA GLY A 8 5.57 28.55 -10.30
C GLY A 8 5.74 27.03 -10.24
N GLY A 9 6.98 26.53 -10.19
CA GLY A 9 7.30 25.16 -10.63
C GLY A 9 6.96 23.99 -9.70
N TRP A 10 6.37 24.25 -8.53
CA TRP A 10 6.18 23.29 -7.45
C TRP A 10 4.84 23.56 -6.82
N LEU A 11 3.91 22.58 -6.74
CA LEU A 11 2.81 22.59 -5.74
C LEU A 11 1.74 21.47 -5.79
N VAL A 12 1.71 20.54 -6.78
CA VAL A 12 0.45 19.84 -7.11
C VAL A 12 0.49 18.29 -7.07
N ALA A 13 1.60 17.68 -6.66
CA ALA A 13 1.71 16.21 -6.49
C ALA A 13 0.96 15.65 -5.25
N ALA A 14 0.63 16.52 -4.31
CA ALA A 14 0.36 16.23 -2.91
C ALA A 14 -0.92 15.40 -2.62
N ALA A 15 -2.12 15.81 -3.08
CA ALA A 15 -3.31 15.03 -2.73
C ALA A 15 -3.48 13.72 -3.51
N LEU A 16 -2.82 13.59 -4.67
CA LEU A 16 -2.98 12.40 -5.53
C LEU A 16 -2.28 11.15 -4.99
N THR A 17 -1.33 11.29 -4.06
CA THR A 17 -0.71 10.13 -3.37
C THR A 17 -1.47 9.77 -2.09
N ALA A 18 -1.78 10.76 -1.25
CA ALA A 18 -2.44 10.51 0.03
C ALA A 18 -3.93 10.12 -0.08
N ALA A 19 -4.64 10.45 -1.18
CA ALA A 19 -5.97 9.89 -1.46
C ALA A 19 -5.98 8.36 -1.56
N TRP A 20 -4.84 7.71 -1.86
CA TRP A 20 -4.66 6.25 -1.91
C TRP A 20 -4.05 5.67 -0.61
N THR A 21 -3.75 6.51 0.38
CA THR A 21 -3.51 6.04 1.76
C THR A 21 -4.81 5.68 2.48
N LEU A 22 -5.95 6.14 1.93
CA LEU A 22 -7.27 5.62 2.22
C LEU A 22 -7.62 4.54 1.18
N PRO A 23 -8.24 3.42 1.57
CA PRO A 23 -8.74 2.45 0.61
C PRO A 23 -9.87 3.09 -0.22
N LEU A 24 -9.62 3.31 -1.52
CA LEU A 24 -10.69 3.65 -2.45
C LEU A 24 -11.76 2.55 -2.39
N PRO A 25 -13.04 2.89 -2.13
CA PRO A 25 -14.09 1.89 -2.04
C PRO A 25 -14.25 1.13 -3.35
N VAL A 26 -14.56 -0.16 -3.23
CA VAL A 26 -15.25 -0.90 -4.28
C VAL A 26 -16.65 -0.28 -4.41
N TYR A 27 -16.84 0.60 -5.40
CA TYR A 27 -18.11 1.29 -5.61
C TYR A 27 -19.06 0.43 -6.45
N ALA A 28 -20.04 -0.20 -5.79
CA ALA A 28 -21.22 -0.75 -6.46
C ALA A 28 -22.30 0.34 -6.58
N ALA A 29 -22.66 0.70 -7.82
CA ALA A 29 -23.77 1.61 -8.13
C ALA A 29 -25.03 0.83 -8.59
N ASP A 30 -26.13 0.96 -7.83
CA ASP A 30 -27.39 0.24 -8.07
C ASP A 30 -28.48 1.16 -8.65
N VAL A 31 -29.25 0.66 -9.62
CA VAL A 31 -30.49 1.29 -10.14
C VAL A 31 -31.49 0.21 -10.54
N GLY A 32 -32.61 0.14 -9.82
CA GLY A 32 -33.54 -0.99 -9.90
C GLY A 32 -34.55 -0.99 -11.06
N GLY A 33 -35.20 -2.15 -11.24
CA GLY A 33 -36.35 -2.36 -12.13
C GLY A 33 -37.52 -3.03 -11.40
N LYS A 34 -38.77 -2.61 -11.70
CA LYS A 34 -39.99 -3.17 -11.08
C LYS A 34 -40.66 -4.20 -11.98
N GLY A 35 -41.09 -5.31 -11.39
CA GLY A 35 -42.05 -6.26 -11.96
C GLY A 35 -43.13 -6.61 -10.93
N HIS A 36 -44.40 -6.61 -11.34
CA HIS A 36 -45.56 -6.93 -10.48
C HIS A 36 -46.04 -8.38 -10.67
N ALA A 37 -46.31 -9.12 -9.58
CA ALA A 37 -47.29 -10.21 -9.55
C ALA A 37 -47.74 -10.60 -8.12
N GLN A 38 -48.93 -11.22 -8.04
CA GLN A 38 -49.73 -11.49 -6.83
C GLN A 38 -49.19 -12.63 -5.92
N GLN A 39 -49.62 -12.63 -4.65
CA GLN A 39 -49.42 -13.74 -3.68
C GLN A 39 -50.65 -14.66 -3.56
N ASN A 40 -50.43 -15.94 -3.21
CA ASN A 40 -51.39 -16.79 -2.49
C ASN A 40 -50.71 -18.07 -1.91
N GLY A 41 -50.92 -18.37 -0.61
CA GLY A 41 -51.05 -19.77 -0.11
C GLY A 41 -49.87 -20.57 0.49
N LYS A 42 -49.75 -20.52 1.83
CA LYS A 42 -49.42 -21.61 2.82
C LYS A 42 -48.33 -22.69 2.55
N GLY A 43 -47.42 -22.86 3.54
CA GLY A 43 -46.73 -24.14 3.84
C GLY A 43 -45.22 -24.02 4.17
N PRO A 44 -44.67 -24.76 5.16
CA PRO A 44 -43.28 -24.56 5.63
C PRO A 44 -42.25 -25.21 4.71
N LYS A 45 -41.21 -24.47 4.29
CA LYS A 45 -40.09 -24.98 3.49
C LYS A 45 -38.74 -24.39 3.91
N LYS A 46 -37.69 -25.18 3.64
CA LYS A 46 -36.27 -25.00 3.98
C LYS A 46 -35.72 -23.63 3.54
N PRO A 47 -34.74 -23.05 4.26
CA PRO A 47 -34.01 -21.88 3.77
C PRO A 47 -33.16 -22.25 2.55
N GLY A 48 -33.55 -21.71 1.40
CA GLY A 48 -32.76 -21.68 0.15
C GLY A 48 -32.19 -20.27 -0.09
N PRO A 49 -31.41 -20.08 -1.16
CA PRO A 49 -30.43 -18.99 -1.25
C PRO A 49 -31.08 -17.60 -1.35
N GLY A 50 -30.51 -16.64 -0.60
CA GLY A 50 -30.97 -15.27 -0.56
C GLY A 50 -30.37 -14.42 -1.68
N VAL A 51 -31.22 -13.93 -2.57
CA VAL A 51 -30.98 -12.68 -3.30
C VAL A 51 -31.35 -11.54 -2.34
N MET A 52 -30.39 -10.70 -1.96
CA MET A 52 -30.63 -9.58 -1.04
C MET A 52 -31.23 -8.38 -1.78
N GLY A 53 -32.46 -8.03 -1.43
CA GLY A 53 -33.09 -6.74 -1.77
C GLY A 53 -32.83 -5.68 -0.69
N ALA A 54 -32.96 -4.40 -1.06
CA ALA A 54 -32.38 -3.24 -0.37
C ALA A 54 -33.01 -2.80 0.98
N ASP A 55 -33.64 -3.70 1.76
CA ASP A 55 -34.26 -3.35 3.05
C ASP A 55 -34.18 -4.43 4.17
N GLY A 56 -33.65 -5.63 3.86
CA GLY A 56 -33.16 -6.58 4.87
C GLY A 56 -34.19 -7.26 5.80
N ARG A 57 -35.51 -7.02 5.67
CA ARG A 57 -36.57 -7.73 6.44
C ARG A 57 -37.88 -7.91 5.67
N VAL A 58 -38.70 -8.87 6.12
CA VAL A 58 -40.02 -9.20 5.54
C VAL A 58 -41.05 -8.07 5.77
N MET A 59 -41.88 -7.80 4.76
CA MET A 59 -42.78 -6.63 4.53
C MET A 59 -44.29 -6.94 4.73
N PRO A 60 -45.28 -6.00 4.57
CA PRO A 60 -45.26 -4.55 4.23
C PRO A 60 -45.99 -3.70 5.35
N PRO A 61 -46.80 -2.61 5.16
CA PRO A 61 -47.01 -1.57 4.10
C PRO A 61 -47.08 -0.10 4.65
N PRO A 62 -47.54 0.94 3.90
CA PRO A 62 -47.25 1.37 2.53
C PRO A 62 -46.59 2.79 2.44
N LEU A 63 -46.24 3.22 1.21
CA LEU A 63 -45.60 4.51 0.85
C LEU A 63 -46.50 5.76 1.07
N PRO A 64 -45.92 6.98 1.08
CA PRO A 64 -45.85 7.76 -0.17
C PRO A 64 -44.46 8.38 -0.45
N GLY A 65 -44.16 8.68 -1.72
CA GLY A 65 -42.84 9.20 -2.15
C GLY A 65 -42.93 10.50 -2.96
N VAL A 66 -41.77 10.97 -3.47
CA VAL A 66 -41.66 12.13 -4.38
C VAL A 66 -40.65 11.81 -5.50
N VAL A 67 -40.94 12.30 -6.69
CA VAL A 67 -40.10 12.25 -7.90
C VAL A 67 -39.46 13.63 -8.11
N THR A 68 -38.18 13.73 -8.46
CA THR A 68 -37.71 14.54 -9.63
C THR A 68 -36.18 14.52 -9.89
N ARG A 69 -35.86 14.24 -11.17
CA ARG A 69 -34.82 14.82 -12.07
C ARG A 69 -33.32 14.77 -11.74
N VAL A 70 -32.57 14.45 -12.80
CA VAL A 70 -31.12 14.50 -12.96
C VAL A 70 -30.65 15.92 -13.33
N HIS A 71 -29.46 16.30 -12.85
CA HIS A 71 -28.58 17.27 -13.51
C HIS A 71 -27.14 16.71 -13.53
N PRO A 72 -26.34 16.95 -14.59
CA PRO A 72 -24.96 16.50 -14.66
C PRO A 72 -24.01 17.55 -14.05
N GLY A 73 -23.15 17.12 -13.13
CA GLY A 73 -22.05 17.93 -12.59
C GLY A 73 -21.52 17.39 -11.27
N MET A 74 -20.19 17.42 -11.09
CA MET A 74 -19.59 17.40 -9.74
C MET A 74 -20.04 18.66 -8.99
N PRO A 75 -20.12 18.59 -7.65
CA PRO A 75 -19.05 19.25 -6.89
C PRO A 75 -18.63 18.52 -5.61
N ASN A 76 -17.47 18.93 -5.09
CA ASN A 76 -17.08 18.80 -3.68
C ASN A 76 -18.21 19.25 -2.74
N GLU A 77 -18.46 18.51 -1.66
CA GLU A 77 -18.62 19.01 -0.27
C GLU A 77 -18.72 17.79 0.68
N ASP A 78 -17.82 17.69 1.66
CA ASP A 78 -18.10 17.25 3.05
C ASP A 78 -16.80 17.16 3.89
N LEU A 79 -16.16 18.32 4.11
CA LEU A 79 -15.19 18.53 5.19
C LEU A 79 -15.67 19.71 6.06
N LYS A 80 -16.73 19.50 6.85
CA LYS A 80 -17.30 20.51 7.76
C LYS A 80 -17.89 19.90 9.04
N GLU A 81 -17.06 19.67 10.07
CA GLU A 81 -17.50 19.77 11.48
C GLU A 81 -16.39 20.31 12.40
N ALA A 82 -16.30 21.64 12.51
CA ALA A 82 -15.72 22.32 13.67
C ALA A 82 -16.29 23.76 13.76
N ARG A 83 -17.28 23.98 14.65
CA ARG A 83 -17.79 25.34 14.92
C ARG A 83 -16.91 26.05 15.96
N PRO A 84 -16.50 27.31 15.76
CA PRO A 84 -15.96 28.15 16.82
C PRO A 84 -17.07 28.74 17.69
N ARG A 85 -16.77 29.07 18.96
CA ARG A 85 -17.62 29.97 19.78
C ARG A 85 -17.22 31.42 19.56
N ALA A 86 -18.21 32.32 19.61
CA ALA A 86 -18.08 33.75 19.31
C ALA A 86 -17.43 34.58 20.43
N GLY A 87 -16.98 35.80 20.10
CA GLY A 87 -16.29 36.69 21.06
C GLY A 87 -16.05 38.16 20.67
N ASP A 88 -16.76 38.72 19.68
CA ASP A 88 -16.97 40.18 19.46
C ASP A 88 -15.74 41.13 19.25
N PRO A 89 -15.91 42.42 18.85
CA PRO A 89 -15.01 43.04 17.84
C PRO A 89 -14.34 44.35 18.31
N LEU A 90 -13.64 45.07 17.41
CA LEU A 90 -13.95 46.47 17.04
C LEU A 90 -12.92 47.13 16.08
N GLN A 91 -13.47 47.82 15.08
CA GLN A 91 -13.03 49.07 14.43
C GLN A 91 -11.81 49.18 13.48
N HIS A 92 -12.16 49.65 12.27
CA HIS A 92 -11.32 50.38 11.32
C HIS A 92 -10.60 51.61 11.94
N ARG A 93 -9.43 51.97 11.39
CA ARG A 93 -9.23 53.29 10.73
C ARG A 93 -7.99 53.35 9.83
N ALA A 94 -7.89 54.45 9.09
CA ALA A 94 -7.07 54.57 7.88
C ALA A 94 -5.63 55.10 8.10
N VAL A 95 -4.79 54.74 7.12
CA VAL A 95 -3.62 55.43 6.54
C VAL A 95 -3.84 56.97 6.53
N PRO A 96 -2.85 57.87 6.81
CA PRO A 96 -1.75 58.06 5.85
C PRO A 96 -0.39 58.70 6.28
N GLN A 97 0.56 58.55 5.33
CA GLN A 97 1.65 59.47 4.95
C GLN A 97 2.86 59.70 5.87
N GLY A 98 4.04 59.78 5.23
CA GLY A 98 5.32 60.16 5.85
C GLY A 98 6.52 59.64 5.05
N GLY A 99 6.87 60.31 3.94
CA GLY A 99 8.14 60.04 3.25
C GLY A 99 9.28 60.90 3.80
N TRP A 100 10.53 60.57 3.48
CA TRP A 100 11.45 61.52 2.79
C TRP A 100 12.75 60.84 2.31
N LEU A 101 13.44 61.55 1.41
CA LEU A 101 14.64 61.11 0.68
C LEU A 101 15.90 61.03 1.55
N GLY A 102 16.88 60.23 1.12
CA GLY A 102 18.21 60.16 1.74
C GLY A 102 19.25 59.39 0.91
N THR A 103 19.73 59.98 -0.19
CA THR A 103 20.70 59.35 -1.11
C THR A 103 22.13 59.30 -0.58
N SER A 104 22.87 58.23 -0.87
CA SER A 104 24.31 58.30 -1.10
C SER A 104 24.75 57.34 -2.22
N ARG A 105 25.92 57.59 -2.80
CA ARG A 105 26.35 57.11 -4.14
C ARG A 105 27.77 56.55 -4.09
N LEU A 106 28.06 55.62 -5.02
CA LEU A 106 29.41 55.20 -5.46
C LEU A 106 30.20 54.37 -4.41
N SER A 107 31.13 53.48 -4.78
CA SER A 107 31.85 53.33 -6.06
C SER A 107 32.14 51.85 -6.44
N ARG A 108 32.58 51.63 -7.68
CA ARG A 108 33.14 50.35 -8.17
C ARG A 108 34.68 50.41 -8.09
N ARG A 109 35.34 49.28 -7.79
CA ARG A 109 36.45 48.74 -8.61
C ARG A 109 36.80 47.30 -8.23
N ALA A 110 37.33 46.57 -9.21
CA ALA A 110 37.64 45.14 -9.14
C ALA A 110 39.14 44.90 -8.85
N ILE A 111 39.51 43.64 -8.60
CA ILE A 111 40.81 43.04 -8.98
C ILE A 111 40.59 41.53 -9.23
N MET A 112 41.35 41.00 -10.19
CA MET A 112 41.33 39.62 -10.66
C MET A 112 42.78 39.10 -10.64
N LYS A 113 43.03 37.85 -10.22
CA LYS A 113 44.24 37.08 -10.63
C LYS A 113 44.17 35.58 -10.28
N THR A 114 44.67 34.80 -11.22
CA THR A 114 44.75 33.33 -11.29
C THR A 114 46.11 32.82 -10.80
N PHE A 115 46.24 31.53 -10.43
CA PHE A 115 47.45 30.76 -10.75
C PHE A 115 47.20 29.23 -10.83
N LEU A 116 47.86 28.58 -11.79
CA LEU A 116 47.95 27.11 -11.96
C LEU A 116 49.22 26.55 -11.30
N ARG A 117 49.23 25.24 -10.98
CA ARG A 117 50.28 24.30 -11.45
C ARG A 117 49.90 22.83 -11.26
N LYS A 118 50.52 21.96 -12.08
CA LYS A 118 50.35 20.49 -12.14
C LYS A 118 51.57 19.79 -11.54
N PHE A 119 51.44 18.52 -11.16
CA PHE A 119 52.47 17.49 -11.36
C PHE A 119 51.82 16.09 -11.50
N ALA A 120 52.56 15.14 -12.09
CA ALA A 120 52.17 13.74 -12.31
C ALA A 120 53.43 12.84 -12.19
N VAL A 121 53.27 11.49 -12.14
CA VAL A 121 54.12 10.44 -12.81
C VAL A 121 54.09 9.05 -12.11
N ALA A 122 54.02 7.99 -12.94
CA ALA A 122 54.41 6.56 -12.81
C ALA A 122 53.80 5.62 -11.72
N LEU A 123 53.15 4.49 -12.07
CA LEU A 123 53.60 3.19 -12.67
C LEU A 123 54.24 2.19 -11.66
N THR A 124 53.61 1.02 -11.42
CA THR A 124 54.14 -0.34 -11.80
C THR A 124 53.30 -1.51 -11.25
N LEU A 125 53.50 -2.68 -11.89
CA LEU A 125 53.08 -4.08 -11.63
C LEU A 125 52.90 -4.51 -10.15
N GLY A 126 52.19 -5.60 -9.81
CA GLY A 126 51.54 -6.67 -10.61
C GLY A 126 51.32 -7.93 -9.75
N ALA A 127 51.08 -9.08 -10.41
CA ALA A 127 50.84 -10.42 -9.83
C ALA A 127 49.50 -10.61 -9.05
N GLY A 128 48.76 -11.66 -9.43
CA GLY A 128 47.55 -12.09 -8.72
C GLY A 128 47.77 -13.34 -7.89
N LEU A 129 46.82 -13.68 -7.03
CA LEU A 129 46.68 -15.01 -6.44
C LEU A 129 45.26 -15.55 -6.69
N PHE A 130 45.20 -16.74 -7.27
CA PHE A 130 44.04 -17.63 -7.10
C PHE A 130 44.02 -18.09 -5.64
N CYS A 131 42.93 -17.80 -4.92
CA CYS A 131 42.61 -18.49 -3.67
C CYS A 131 41.32 -19.28 -3.85
N THR A 132 41.46 -20.52 -4.33
CA THR A 132 40.41 -21.54 -4.21
C THR A 132 40.28 -21.96 -2.75
N SER A 133 39.26 -21.46 -2.05
CA SER A 133 38.90 -21.98 -0.72
C SER A 133 37.93 -23.15 -0.86
N LEU A 134 38.45 -24.38 -0.85
CA LEU A 134 37.68 -25.51 -0.34
C LEU A 134 37.44 -25.29 1.16
N SER A 135 36.18 -25.20 1.58
CA SER A 135 35.80 -25.32 2.99
C SER A 135 34.98 -26.59 3.15
N LEU A 136 35.57 -27.56 3.85
CA LEU A 136 34.98 -28.87 4.12
C LEU A 136 33.71 -28.74 4.97
N THR A 137 32.64 -29.40 4.55
CA THR A 137 31.42 -29.54 5.35
C THR A 137 31.66 -30.53 6.50
N THR A 138 31.79 -30.02 7.72
CA THR A 138 31.61 -30.82 8.94
C THR A 138 30.26 -30.48 9.58
N PRO A 139 29.45 -31.46 10.00
CA PRO A 139 28.20 -31.17 10.69
C PRO A 139 28.51 -30.60 12.07
N ALA A 140 27.99 -29.40 12.36
CA ALA A 140 28.13 -28.76 13.66
C ALA A 140 27.38 -29.58 14.73
N ARG A 141 28.12 -30.38 15.49
CA ARG A 141 27.58 -31.12 16.64
C ARG A 141 27.26 -30.13 17.76
N ALA A 142 25.99 -30.04 18.16
CA ALA A 142 25.57 -29.11 19.21
C ALA A 142 26.37 -29.34 20.50
N GLN A 143 27.08 -28.30 20.96
CA GLN A 143 27.75 -28.29 22.25
C GLN A 143 26.89 -27.53 23.25
N THR A 144 26.25 -28.28 24.16
CA THR A 144 25.58 -27.71 25.33
C THR A 144 26.62 -27.23 26.33
N CYS A 145 26.82 -25.92 26.44
CA CYS A 145 27.67 -25.33 27.46
C CYS A 145 26.88 -25.20 28.78
N THR A 146 27.06 -26.15 29.69
CA THR A 146 26.45 -26.14 31.02
C THR A 146 27.37 -25.44 32.03
N VAL A 147 26.97 -24.25 32.48
CA VAL A 147 27.59 -23.58 33.64
C VAL A 147 26.77 -23.90 34.89
N GLN A 148 27.33 -24.66 35.82
CA GLN A 148 26.67 -24.96 37.10
C GLN A 148 26.95 -23.85 38.13
N LEU A 149 25.89 -23.13 38.52
CA LEU A 149 25.83 -22.32 39.73
C LEU A 149 24.46 -22.51 40.40
N GLY A 150 24.36 -23.50 41.29
CA GLY A 150 23.16 -23.74 42.09
C GLY A 150 21.97 -24.37 41.35
N ALA A 151 20.88 -24.60 42.08
CA ALA A 151 19.72 -25.37 41.65
C ALA A 151 18.71 -24.59 40.78
N VAL A 152 19.20 -23.85 39.78
CA VAL A 152 18.35 -23.15 38.80
C VAL A 152 18.83 -23.48 37.38
N CYS A 153 18.16 -24.44 36.73
CA CYS A 153 18.39 -24.73 35.32
C CYS A 153 17.71 -23.66 34.46
N VAL A 154 18.43 -22.58 34.13
CA VAL A 154 17.99 -21.63 33.10
C VAL A 154 18.28 -22.25 31.73
N SER A 155 17.27 -22.87 31.12
CA SER A 155 17.30 -23.24 29.71
C SER A 155 17.22 -21.99 28.84
N VAL A 156 18.37 -21.38 28.57
CA VAL A 156 18.49 -20.31 27.56
C VAL A 156 18.19 -20.94 26.21
N GLY A 157 17.01 -20.66 25.65
CA GLY A 157 16.65 -21.09 24.31
C GLY A 157 17.53 -20.40 23.28
N VAL A 158 18.65 -21.02 22.93
CA VAL A 158 19.44 -20.62 21.76
C VAL A 158 18.54 -20.85 20.56
N GLY A 159 18.01 -19.76 19.99
CA GLY A 159 17.04 -19.84 18.90
C GLY A 159 17.56 -20.70 17.77
N THR A 160 16.70 -21.56 17.20
CA THR A 160 17.02 -22.28 15.97
C THR A 160 17.52 -21.28 14.93
N PRO A 161 18.70 -21.50 14.33
CA PRO A 161 19.26 -20.57 13.36
C PRO A 161 18.26 -20.37 12.21
N ALA A 162 18.14 -19.15 11.71
CA ALA A 162 17.23 -18.81 10.63
C ALA A 162 17.42 -19.77 9.43
N GLN A 163 16.37 -20.51 9.09
CA GLN A 163 16.40 -21.45 7.98
C GLN A 163 15.79 -20.79 6.75
N ALA A 164 16.64 -20.34 5.83
CA ALA A 164 16.20 -20.04 4.48
C ALA A 164 15.47 -21.27 3.90
N GLN A 165 14.31 -21.06 3.27
CA GLN A 165 13.55 -22.13 2.64
C GLN A 165 14.37 -22.75 1.50
N THR A 166 15.03 -23.88 1.77
CA THR A 166 15.91 -24.57 0.82
C THR A 166 15.16 -25.24 -0.33
N THR A 167 13.86 -25.49 -0.15
CA THR A 167 12.95 -26.04 -1.16
C THR A 167 11.81 -25.08 -1.41
N THR A 168 11.50 -24.79 -2.67
CA THR A 168 10.35 -23.96 -3.06
C THR A 168 9.04 -24.60 -2.59
N ALA A 169 8.30 -23.91 -1.74
CA ALA A 169 7.01 -24.37 -1.24
C ALA A 169 5.93 -24.15 -2.30
N LYS A 170 5.26 -25.23 -2.73
CA LYS A 170 4.12 -25.12 -3.64
C LYS A 170 2.90 -24.69 -2.84
N ILE A 171 2.24 -23.61 -3.25
CA ILE A 171 1.08 -23.05 -2.57
C ILE A 171 -0.11 -23.03 -3.51
N LEU A 172 -1.25 -23.54 -3.04
CA LEU A 172 -2.53 -23.36 -3.71
C LEU A 172 -3.29 -22.23 -3.03
N VAL A 173 -3.71 -21.21 -3.78
CA VAL A 173 -4.62 -20.16 -3.30
C VAL A 173 -5.92 -20.28 -4.06
N MET A 174 -6.95 -20.73 -3.37
CA MET A 174 -8.29 -20.86 -3.91
C MET A 174 -9.15 -19.66 -3.54
N TYR A 175 -10.08 -19.28 -4.41
CA TYR A 175 -10.94 -18.14 -4.19
C TYR A 175 -12.37 -18.36 -4.70
N ASP A 176 -13.31 -17.62 -4.12
CA ASP A 176 -14.68 -17.62 -4.60
C ASP A 176 -14.80 -16.84 -5.91
N ALA A 177 -15.36 -17.51 -6.93
CA ALA A 177 -15.75 -16.90 -8.21
C ALA A 177 -17.19 -17.31 -8.56
N PRO A 178 -18.22 -16.73 -7.92
CA PRO A 178 -19.62 -17.05 -8.21
C PRO A 178 -19.95 -16.70 -9.68
N PRO A 179 -20.58 -17.61 -10.46
CA PRO A 179 -20.81 -17.36 -11.88
C PRO A 179 -21.93 -16.34 -12.11
N ASN A 180 -21.70 -15.41 -13.05
CA ASN A 180 -22.65 -14.38 -13.48
C ASN A 180 -23.09 -13.41 -12.34
N ASP A 181 -22.20 -13.13 -11.39
CA ASP A 181 -22.44 -12.19 -10.29
C ASP A 181 -21.54 -10.94 -10.42
N GLN A 182 -21.97 -9.78 -9.90
CA GLN A 182 -21.13 -8.57 -9.89
C GLN A 182 -19.81 -8.78 -9.13
N TYR A 183 -19.79 -9.68 -8.15
CA TYR A 183 -18.62 -10.03 -7.33
C TYR A 183 -17.82 -11.24 -7.86
N THR A 184 -18.10 -11.74 -9.08
CA THR A 184 -17.37 -12.88 -9.70
C THR A 184 -15.84 -12.76 -9.57
N ASN A 185 -15.31 -11.55 -9.75
CA ASN A 185 -13.87 -11.28 -9.75
C ASN A 185 -13.32 -10.78 -8.39
N LEU A 186 -14.17 -10.51 -7.40
CA LEU A 186 -13.73 -9.95 -6.11
C LEU A 186 -12.84 -10.94 -5.32
N GLY A 187 -13.16 -12.24 -5.35
CA GLY A 187 -12.29 -13.25 -4.73
C GLY A 187 -10.92 -13.34 -5.39
N PHE A 188 -10.84 -13.07 -6.70
CA PHE A 188 -9.59 -13.09 -7.45
C PHE A 188 -8.67 -11.92 -7.08
N SER A 189 -9.20 -10.72 -6.81
CA SER A 189 -8.37 -9.58 -6.37
C SER A 189 -7.73 -9.84 -5.01
N TYR A 190 -8.47 -10.41 -4.04
CA TYR A 190 -7.91 -10.84 -2.77
C TYR A 190 -6.90 -11.99 -2.92
N ALA A 191 -7.12 -12.91 -3.86
CA ALA A 191 -6.16 -13.98 -4.18
C ALA A 191 -4.84 -13.44 -4.76
N ILE A 192 -4.90 -12.39 -5.59
CA ILE A 192 -3.71 -11.66 -6.06
C ILE A 192 -2.98 -10.99 -4.90
N MET A 193 -3.70 -10.38 -3.95
CA MET A 193 -3.05 -9.76 -2.78
C MET A 193 -2.30 -10.79 -1.92
N LEU A 194 -2.87 -11.98 -1.72
CA LEU A 194 -2.18 -13.07 -1.04
C LEU A 194 -1.01 -13.64 -1.87
N TYR A 195 -1.17 -13.77 -3.20
CA TYR A 195 -0.07 -14.15 -4.11
C TYR A 195 1.14 -13.25 -3.91
N ASN A 196 0.92 -11.94 -3.87
CA ASN A 196 1.99 -10.96 -3.71
C ASN A 196 2.69 -11.11 -2.35
N LEU A 197 1.95 -11.27 -1.25
CA LEU A 197 2.56 -11.53 0.07
C LEU A 197 3.38 -12.83 0.10
N LEU A 198 2.91 -13.88 -0.58
CA LEU A 198 3.63 -15.16 -0.70
C LEU A 198 4.92 -15.02 -1.52
N GLY A 199 5.00 -14.02 -2.42
CA GLY A 199 6.19 -13.67 -3.19
C GLY A 199 7.36 -13.10 -2.39
N HIS A 200 7.19 -12.80 -1.10
CA HIS A 200 8.31 -12.58 -0.17
C HIS A 200 9.11 -13.88 0.08
N PHE A 201 8.39 -15.01 0.16
CA PHE A 201 8.92 -16.32 0.51
C PHE A 201 9.38 -17.11 -0.74
N ASN A 202 10.12 -18.22 -0.56
CA ASN A 202 10.48 -19.12 -1.66
C ASN A 202 9.27 -20.01 -2.01
N THR A 203 8.29 -19.44 -2.71
CA THR A 203 7.03 -20.11 -3.05
C THR A 203 6.80 -20.23 -4.57
N GLN A 204 6.01 -21.23 -4.94
CA GLN A 204 5.39 -21.34 -6.26
C GLN A 204 3.87 -21.35 -6.04
N VAL A 205 3.21 -20.24 -6.36
CA VAL A 205 1.77 -20.05 -6.11
C VAL A 205 0.93 -20.41 -7.33
N THR A 206 -0.14 -21.18 -7.11
CA THR A 206 -1.20 -21.47 -8.08
C THR A 206 -2.49 -20.81 -7.62
N LEU A 207 -3.10 -19.97 -8.47
CA LEU A 207 -4.42 -19.37 -8.23
C LEU A 207 -5.50 -20.25 -8.87
N LEU A 208 -6.59 -20.53 -8.16
CA LEU A 208 -7.66 -21.42 -8.64
C LEU A 208 -9.05 -20.97 -8.13
N PRO A 209 -10.07 -20.79 -9.00
CA PRO A 209 -11.46 -20.70 -8.56
C PRO A 209 -11.84 -21.97 -7.78
N VAL A 210 -12.40 -21.84 -6.57
CA VAL A 210 -12.64 -22.99 -5.67
C VAL A 210 -13.52 -24.08 -6.31
N GLN A 211 -14.42 -23.71 -7.22
CA GLN A 211 -15.29 -24.63 -7.96
C GLN A 211 -14.51 -25.57 -8.90
N ASN A 212 -13.27 -25.22 -9.27
CA ASN A 212 -12.39 -26.04 -10.10
C ASN A 212 -11.51 -27.01 -9.29
N TYR A 213 -11.68 -27.08 -7.96
CA TYR A 213 -10.96 -28.03 -7.12
C TYR A 213 -11.35 -29.49 -7.42
N THR A 214 -10.37 -30.37 -7.55
CA THR A 214 -10.56 -31.81 -7.69
C THR A 214 -9.88 -32.59 -6.55
N ALA A 215 -10.41 -33.76 -6.23
CA ALA A 215 -9.97 -34.55 -5.08
C ALA A 215 -8.47 -34.86 -5.13
N GLY A 216 -7.80 -34.72 -3.98
CA GLY A 216 -6.36 -34.92 -3.82
C GLY A 216 -5.49 -33.72 -4.24
N MET A 217 -6.05 -32.63 -4.79
CA MET A 217 -5.25 -31.46 -5.19
C MET A 217 -4.41 -30.93 -4.02
N THR A 218 -4.99 -30.76 -2.82
CA THR A 218 -4.30 -30.25 -1.61
C THR A 218 -3.00 -31.03 -1.29
N GLU A 219 -2.95 -32.34 -1.54
CA GLU A 219 -1.77 -33.16 -1.23
C GLU A 219 -0.55 -32.86 -2.11
N SER A 220 -0.77 -32.22 -3.27
CA SER A 220 0.29 -31.77 -4.18
C SER A 220 0.98 -30.46 -3.75
N TYR A 221 0.47 -29.81 -2.70
CA TYR A 221 0.95 -28.53 -2.19
C TYR A 221 1.53 -28.67 -0.76
N THR A 222 2.31 -27.67 -0.36
CA THR A 222 2.80 -27.48 1.01
C THR A 222 1.69 -26.87 1.88
N ALA A 223 0.96 -25.90 1.33
CA ALA A 223 -0.19 -25.27 1.96
C ALA A 223 -1.28 -24.94 0.93
N THR A 224 -2.54 -25.02 1.36
CA THR A 224 -3.71 -24.56 0.61
C THR A 224 -4.39 -23.43 1.40
N PHE A 225 -4.53 -22.26 0.77
CA PHE A 225 -5.28 -21.13 1.29
C PHE A 225 -6.63 -21.08 0.57
N TYR A 226 -7.73 -20.83 1.29
CA TYR A 226 -9.06 -20.63 0.72
C TYR A 226 -9.64 -19.29 1.14
N MET A 227 -9.81 -18.42 0.15
CA MET A 227 -10.34 -17.06 0.25
C MET A 227 -11.87 -17.10 0.18
N GLY A 228 -12.53 -17.39 1.31
CA GLY A 228 -13.99 -17.34 1.45
C GLY A 228 -14.50 -15.89 1.46
N SER A 229 -14.48 -15.25 0.29
CA SER A 229 -14.83 -13.84 0.08
C SER A 229 -16.31 -13.61 -0.27
N TYR A 230 -17.04 -14.65 -0.68
CA TYR A 230 -18.44 -14.56 -1.08
C TYR A 230 -19.33 -15.47 -0.22
N TYR A 231 -20.46 -14.95 0.25
CA TYR A 231 -21.37 -15.66 1.15
C TYR A 231 -22.15 -16.77 0.42
N ASN A 232 -22.10 -18.00 0.94
CA ASN A 232 -22.70 -19.21 0.36
C ASN A 232 -22.19 -19.50 -1.07
N ASN A 233 -20.90 -19.29 -1.33
CA ASN A 233 -20.31 -19.82 -2.57
C ASN A 233 -20.13 -21.34 -2.43
N PRO A 234 -20.78 -22.18 -3.26
CA PRO A 234 -20.79 -23.62 -3.06
C PRO A 234 -19.39 -24.23 -3.16
N ILE A 235 -18.97 -24.94 -2.11
CA ILE A 235 -17.66 -25.60 -2.08
C ILE A 235 -17.76 -27.03 -2.62
N PRO A 236 -16.85 -27.48 -3.51
CA PRO A 236 -16.81 -28.86 -3.94
C PRO A 236 -16.65 -29.83 -2.75
N ALA A 237 -17.50 -30.86 -2.68
CA ALA A 237 -17.43 -31.89 -1.64
C ALA A 237 -16.06 -32.60 -1.60
N ALA A 238 -15.33 -32.62 -2.71
CA ALA A 238 -13.94 -33.07 -2.78
C ALA A 238 -13.00 -32.23 -1.88
N PHE A 239 -13.09 -30.89 -1.91
CA PHE A 239 -12.27 -30.04 -1.05
C PHE A 239 -12.65 -30.22 0.41
N LEU A 240 -13.95 -30.22 0.73
CA LEU A 240 -14.43 -30.45 2.10
C LEU A 240 -13.92 -31.79 2.66
N SER A 241 -13.99 -32.86 1.86
CA SER A 241 -13.49 -34.19 2.22
C SER A 241 -11.97 -34.20 2.46
N ASP A 242 -11.20 -33.59 1.55
CA ASP A 242 -9.73 -33.51 1.69
C ASP A 242 -9.33 -32.71 2.94
N VAL A 243 -10.00 -31.59 3.25
CA VAL A 243 -9.76 -30.84 4.49
C VAL A 243 -10.01 -31.73 5.73
N THR A 244 -11.00 -32.63 5.72
CA THR A 244 -11.22 -33.56 6.85
C THR A 244 -10.17 -34.67 7.02
N THR A 245 -9.21 -34.81 6.12
CA THR A 245 -8.22 -35.91 6.14
C THR A 245 -6.77 -35.42 6.05
N THR A 246 -6.49 -34.44 5.19
CA THR A 246 -5.16 -33.92 4.86
C THR A 246 -4.28 -33.59 6.06
N GLN A 247 -2.98 -33.86 5.92
CA GLN A 247 -1.94 -33.43 6.87
C GLN A 247 -1.20 -32.17 6.39
N LYS A 248 -1.52 -31.66 5.19
CA LYS A 248 -0.97 -30.40 4.65
C LYS A 248 -1.58 -29.20 5.35
N THR A 249 -0.88 -28.06 5.33
CA THR A 249 -1.42 -26.83 5.92
C THR A 249 -2.65 -26.36 5.15
N VAL A 250 -3.75 -26.07 5.85
CA VAL A 250 -4.96 -25.46 5.28
C VAL A 250 -5.22 -24.16 6.03
N VAL A 251 -5.37 -23.06 5.29
CA VAL A 251 -5.70 -21.73 5.82
C VAL A 251 -7.02 -21.28 5.22
N TRP A 252 -7.99 -20.98 6.07
CA TRP A 252 -9.36 -20.65 5.66
C TRP A 252 -9.71 -19.24 6.12
N PHE A 253 -10.19 -18.40 5.20
CA PHE A 253 -10.64 -17.03 5.51
C PHE A 253 -12.16 -16.94 5.50
N LYS A 254 -12.73 -16.41 6.57
CA LYS A 254 -14.12 -15.92 6.67
C LYS A 254 -15.22 -16.91 6.29
N TYR A 255 -15.78 -16.81 5.08
CA TYR A 255 -17.07 -17.41 4.73
C TYR A 255 -16.97 -18.91 4.40
N ASN A 256 -18.14 -19.53 4.25
CA ASN A 256 -18.39 -20.88 3.76
C ASN A 256 -17.85 -22.02 4.66
N LEU A 257 -17.18 -21.69 5.78
CA LEU A 257 -16.72 -22.69 6.76
C LEU A 257 -17.86 -23.53 7.34
N TRP A 258 -19.09 -23.01 7.38
CA TRP A 258 -20.27 -23.79 7.80
C TRP A 258 -20.55 -25.01 6.92
N GLU A 259 -20.19 -25.00 5.64
CA GLU A 259 -20.34 -26.16 4.75
C GLU A 259 -19.48 -27.36 5.20
N LEU A 260 -18.38 -27.08 5.92
CA LEU A 260 -17.54 -28.06 6.60
C LEU A 260 -17.97 -28.29 8.05
N ALA A 261 -18.23 -27.21 8.80
CA ALA A 261 -18.31 -27.23 10.26
C ALA A 261 -19.68 -27.59 10.83
N TRP A 262 -20.78 -27.33 10.10
CA TRP A 262 -22.14 -27.69 10.52
C TRP A 262 -22.68 -28.92 9.78
N ASN A 263 -21.94 -29.43 8.80
CA ASN A 263 -22.32 -30.59 8.01
C ASN A 263 -21.86 -31.89 8.71
N THR A 264 -22.80 -32.70 9.18
CA THR A 264 -22.54 -33.92 9.94
C THR A 264 -21.84 -35.03 9.13
N ALA A 265 -21.70 -34.88 7.82
CA ALA A 265 -20.83 -35.75 7.01
C ALA A 265 -19.33 -35.56 7.32
N TYR A 266 -18.94 -34.43 7.93
CA TYR A 266 -17.55 -34.06 8.18
C TYR A 266 -17.28 -33.93 9.69
N PRO A 267 -16.24 -34.59 10.23
CA PRO A 267 -15.97 -34.62 11.68
C PRO A 267 -15.26 -33.35 12.19
N PHE A 268 -15.66 -32.15 11.74
CA PHE A 268 -14.91 -30.89 11.94
C PHE A 268 -14.54 -30.62 13.41
N THR A 269 -15.54 -30.54 14.30
CA THR A 269 -15.30 -30.24 15.73
C THR A 269 -14.45 -31.31 16.41
N SER A 270 -14.67 -32.60 16.12
CA SER A 270 -13.92 -33.68 16.77
C SER A 270 -12.48 -33.78 16.26
N ARG A 271 -12.25 -33.50 14.97
CA ARG A 271 -10.92 -33.43 14.33
C ARG A 271 -10.12 -32.24 14.80
N TYR A 272 -10.71 -31.04 14.78
CA TYR A 272 -9.98 -29.79 15.01
C TYR A 272 -10.13 -29.21 16.41
N GLY A 273 -11.09 -29.64 17.22
CA GLY A 273 -11.34 -28.99 18.51
C GLY A 273 -11.83 -27.55 18.38
N ILE A 274 -12.43 -27.20 17.24
CA ILE A 274 -12.98 -25.87 16.92
C ILE A 274 -14.49 -26.00 16.73
N ASN A 275 -15.26 -25.10 17.34
CA ASN A 275 -16.65 -24.86 16.97
C ASN A 275 -16.72 -23.67 16.03
N PHE A 276 -17.47 -23.79 14.92
CA PHE A 276 -17.97 -22.64 14.20
C PHE A 276 -19.32 -22.26 14.81
N VAL A 277 -19.44 -21.06 15.38
CA VAL A 277 -20.56 -20.65 16.24
C VAL A 277 -21.64 -19.95 15.42
N SER A 278 -21.25 -18.92 14.67
CA SER A 278 -22.17 -18.11 13.85
C SER A 278 -21.39 -17.24 12.87
N LEU A 279 -22.11 -16.55 11.98
CA LEU A 279 -21.65 -15.26 11.45
C LEU A 279 -22.05 -14.14 12.43
N ALA A 280 -21.30 -13.04 12.43
CA ALA A 280 -21.63 -11.81 13.12
C ALA A 280 -21.21 -10.61 12.27
N GLY A 281 -22.12 -9.66 12.06
CA GLY A 281 -21.88 -8.41 11.34
C GLY A 281 -22.05 -7.19 12.25
N MET A 282 -22.69 -6.13 11.73
CA MET A 282 -23.04 -4.96 12.53
C MET A 282 -24.11 -5.25 13.59
N ASN A 283 -24.01 -4.57 14.73
CA ASN A 283 -24.98 -4.68 15.84
C ASN A 283 -26.39 -4.19 15.43
N ALA A 284 -26.46 -3.26 14.47
CA ALA A 284 -27.67 -2.72 13.87
C ALA A 284 -27.36 -2.13 12.48
N THR A 285 -28.39 -1.79 11.70
CA THR A 285 -28.22 -1.02 10.46
C THR A 285 -27.81 0.43 10.80
N PRO A 286 -26.76 1.01 10.17
CA PRO A 286 -26.40 2.41 10.36
C PRO A 286 -27.50 3.39 9.93
N SER A 287 -27.56 4.54 10.57
CA SER A 287 -28.50 5.62 10.24
C SER A 287 -27.92 6.98 10.62
N SER A 288 -28.53 8.09 10.18
CA SER A 288 -28.11 9.44 10.59
C SER A 288 -28.20 9.69 12.10
N SER A 289 -29.01 8.90 12.84
CA SER A 289 -29.10 8.96 14.30
C SER A 289 -28.22 7.92 15.03
N ASN A 290 -27.71 6.93 14.32
CA ASN A 290 -26.73 5.96 14.80
C ASN A 290 -25.72 5.63 13.67
N PRO A 291 -24.79 6.55 13.35
CA PRO A 291 -23.92 6.41 12.19
C PRO A 291 -22.81 5.36 12.38
N ASN A 292 -22.55 4.92 13.62
CA ASN A 292 -21.67 3.79 13.93
C ASN A 292 -22.33 2.88 14.98
N PRO A 293 -23.11 1.87 14.56
CA PRO A 293 -23.77 0.93 15.47
C PRO A 293 -22.79 -0.04 16.16
N GLY A 294 -21.53 -0.09 15.72
CA GLY A 294 -20.53 -1.07 16.15
C GLY A 294 -20.68 -2.43 15.49
N PHE A 295 -19.57 -3.15 15.45
CA PHE A 295 -19.39 -4.52 14.94
C PHE A 295 -18.12 -5.09 15.58
N TYR A 296 -17.69 -6.30 15.21
CA TYR A 296 -16.35 -6.79 15.58
C TYR A 296 -15.29 -6.05 14.76
N ASP A 297 -14.73 -5.00 15.38
CA ASP A 297 -14.00 -3.94 14.71
C ASP A 297 -12.52 -3.86 15.10
N THR A 298 -12.11 -4.42 16.24
CA THR A 298 -10.77 -4.21 16.80
C THR A 298 -9.99 -5.51 17.01
N VAL A 299 -8.95 -5.73 16.23
CA VAL A 299 -8.04 -6.88 16.34
C VAL A 299 -6.86 -6.53 17.24
N THR A 300 -6.55 -7.35 18.25
CA THR A 300 -5.40 -7.12 19.15
C THR A 300 -4.28 -8.11 18.87
N TYR A 301 -3.11 -7.62 18.48
CA TYR A 301 -1.95 -8.45 18.14
C TYR A 301 -0.61 -7.77 18.48
N LYS A 302 0.32 -8.50 19.13
CA LYS A 302 1.64 -8.01 19.60
C LYS A 302 1.59 -6.61 20.26
N ASN A 303 0.67 -6.42 21.20
CA ASN A 303 0.40 -5.15 21.91
C ASN A 303 -0.16 -4.00 21.06
N GLN A 304 -0.40 -4.19 19.75
CA GLN A 304 -1.11 -3.23 18.91
C GLN A 304 -2.62 -3.51 18.85
N SER A 305 -3.39 -2.46 18.64
CA SER A 305 -4.85 -2.48 18.54
C SER A 305 -5.27 -1.97 17.15
N MET A 306 -5.61 -2.90 16.26
CA MET A 306 -5.85 -2.65 14.84
C MET A 306 -7.34 -2.52 14.58
N ALA A 307 -7.80 -1.30 14.34
CA ALA A 307 -9.19 -1.00 14.02
C ALA A 307 -9.46 -1.23 12.53
N LYS A 308 -10.52 -1.98 12.23
CA LYS A 308 -11.06 -2.18 10.88
C LYS A 308 -11.63 -0.87 10.36
N TYR A 309 -11.38 -0.56 9.09
CA TYR A 309 -11.96 0.61 8.45
C TYR A 309 -13.49 0.56 8.46
N TYR A 310 -14.10 1.70 8.78
CA TYR A 310 -15.54 1.91 8.73
C TYR A 310 -15.82 3.37 8.40
N ALA A 311 -16.60 3.60 7.35
CA ALA A 311 -17.22 4.90 7.07
C ALA A 311 -18.69 4.71 6.67
N PHE A 312 -19.55 5.62 7.11
CA PHE A 312 -20.96 5.66 6.73
C PHE A 312 -21.30 7.05 6.19
N ASN A 313 -21.76 7.11 4.95
CA ASN A 313 -22.22 8.34 4.32
C ASN A 313 -23.72 8.51 4.59
N ALA A 314 -24.06 9.37 5.55
CA ALA A 314 -25.46 9.56 5.99
C ALA A 314 -26.39 10.15 4.91
N THR A 315 -25.85 10.77 3.87
CA THR A 315 -26.59 11.36 2.74
C THR A 315 -27.02 10.32 1.71
N THR A 316 -26.19 9.30 1.48
CA THR A 316 -26.42 8.24 0.47
C THR A 316 -26.84 6.91 1.09
N GLY A 317 -26.61 6.72 2.40
CA GLY A 317 -26.79 5.44 3.09
C GLY A 317 -25.67 4.43 2.88
N VAL A 318 -24.63 4.77 2.09
CA VAL A 318 -23.53 3.86 1.77
C VAL A 318 -22.65 3.60 2.99
N VAL A 319 -22.33 2.33 3.24
CA VAL A 319 -21.35 1.89 4.23
C VAL A 319 -20.11 1.35 3.51
N SER A 320 -18.96 1.92 3.80
CA SER A 320 -17.64 1.44 3.36
C SER A 320 -16.97 0.72 4.54
N ALA A 321 -17.19 -0.59 4.64
CA ALA A 321 -16.60 -1.46 5.65
C ALA A 321 -16.70 -2.94 5.20
N ASP A 322 -15.91 -3.82 5.82
CA ASP A 322 -16.22 -5.25 5.88
C ASP A 322 -16.52 -5.65 7.34
N PRO A 323 -17.77 -5.51 7.80
CA PRO A 323 -18.11 -5.70 9.22
C PRO A 323 -18.18 -7.17 9.64
N ASP A 324 -18.34 -8.08 8.68
CA ASP A 324 -18.68 -9.47 8.95
C ASP A 324 -17.46 -10.29 9.40
N ILE A 325 -17.69 -11.14 10.41
CA ILE A 325 -16.76 -12.17 10.84
C ILE A 325 -17.50 -13.51 11.00
N GLY A 326 -16.77 -14.62 10.80
CA GLY A 326 -17.19 -15.94 11.28
C GLY A 326 -16.65 -16.20 12.68
N VAL A 327 -17.56 -16.32 13.64
CA VAL A 327 -17.25 -16.50 15.05
C VAL A 327 -16.91 -17.96 15.32
N THR A 328 -15.76 -18.22 15.94
CA THR A 328 -15.35 -19.57 16.38
C THR A 328 -15.16 -19.64 17.90
N SER A 329 -15.07 -20.84 18.45
CA SER A 329 -14.60 -21.07 19.81
C SER A 329 -13.78 -22.35 19.92
N VAL A 330 -12.92 -22.41 20.95
CA VAL A 330 -12.16 -23.62 21.27
C VAL A 330 -13.11 -24.63 21.93
N ALA A 331 -13.34 -25.75 21.24
CA ALA A 331 -14.10 -26.90 21.74
C ALA A 331 -13.21 -27.88 22.52
N ASP A 332 -11.93 -28.00 22.11
CA ASP A 332 -10.94 -28.89 22.71
C ASP A 332 -9.58 -28.19 22.72
N ALA A 333 -9.19 -27.69 23.88
CA ALA A 333 -7.93 -26.95 24.08
C ALA A 333 -6.67 -27.83 23.96
N THR A 334 -6.80 -29.16 23.84
CA THR A 334 -5.67 -30.05 23.52
C THR A 334 -5.34 -30.05 22.02
N LYS A 335 -6.24 -29.53 21.18
CA LYS A 335 -6.09 -29.47 19.71
C LYS A 335 -6.03 -28.04 19.19
N ALA A 336 -6.95 -27.18 19.66
CA ALA A 336 -7.13 -25.83 19.16
C ALA A 336 -6.59 -24.75 20.10
N THR A 337 -6.11 -23.65 19.54
CA THR A 337 -5.66 -22.47 20.29
C THR A 337 -6.05 -21.19 19.56
N SER A 338 -6.65 -20.25 20.30
CA SER A 338 -6.88 -18.87 19.82
C SER A 338 -5.56 -18.12 19.87
N LEU A 339 -5.08 -17.63 18.72
CA LEU A 339 -3.78 -16.95 18.59
C LEU A 339 -3.92 -15.42 18.58
N VAL A 340 -5.04 -14.92 18.09
CA VAL A 340 -5.35 -13.48 17.98
C VAL A 340 -6.81 -13.28 18.34
N THR A 341 -7.15 -12.16 18.98
CA THR A 341 -8.52 -11.83 19.41
C THR A 341 -9.05 -10.65 18.61
N ILE A 342 -10.33 -10.69 18.23
CA ILE A 342 -11.10 -9.54 17.77
C ILE A 342 -12.16 -9.18 18.80
N THR A 343 -12.34 -7.88 19.02
CA THR A 343 -13.28 -7.28 19.96
C THR A 343 -14.32 -6.48 19.19
N ASN A 344 -15.57 -6.50 19.67
CA ASN A 344 -16.60 -5.54 19.29
C ASN A 344 -16.55 -4.38 20.29
N THR A 345 -16.03 -3.21 19.89
CA THR A 345 -15.80 -2.11 20.84
C THR A 345 -17.06 -1.57 21.49
N VAL A 346 -18.25 -1.78 20.91
CA VAL A 346 -19.52 -1.33 21.48
C VAL A 346 -20.07 -2.34 22.49
N SER A 347 -20.25 -3.60 22.10
CA SER A 347 -20.82 -4.64 22.98
C SER A 347 -19.81 -5.24 23.98
N LYS A 348 -18.51 -4.98 23.77
CA LYS A 348 -17.36 -5.57 24.48
C LYS A 348 -17.24 -7.09 24.32
N ALA A 349 -18.02 -7.70 23.43
CA ALA A 349 -17.87 -9.11 23.09
C ALA A 349 -16.53 -9.37 22.38
N THR A 350 -15.95 -10.53 22.61
CA THR A 350 -14.67 -10.96 22.00
C THR A 350 -14.82 -12.31 21.32
N ALA A 351 -14.03 -12.53 20.27
CA ALA A 351 -13.95 -13.78 19.53
C ALA A 351 -12.49 -14.07 19.10
N PRO A 352 -12.11 -15.33 18.86
CA PRO A 352 -10.89 -15.66 18.13
C PRO A 352 -10.90 -14.99 16.75
N TYR A 353 -9.93 -14.12 16.49
CA TYR A 353 -9.66 -13.58 15.15
C TYR A 353 -8.87 -14.59 14.31
N VAL A 354 -7.87 -15.21 14.93
CA VAL A 354 -7.14 -16.35 14.34
C VAL A 354 -7.19 -17.50 15.34
N ILE A 355 -7.67 -18.65 14.88
CA ILE A 355 -7.64 -19.91 15.62
C ILE A 355 -6.88 -20.96 14.80
N ARG A 356 -6.05 -21.75 15.48
CA ARG A 356 -5.24 -22.81 14.87
C ARG A 356 -5.53 -24.14 15.54
N SER A 357 -5.59 -25.21 14.76
CA SER A 357 -5.52 -26.59 15.23
C SER A 357 -4.58 -27.40 14.34
N GLY A 358 -3.39 -27.71 14.83
CA GLY A 358 -2.37 -28.47 14.08
C GLY A 358 -1.98 -27.79 12.76
N ASN A 359 -2.44 -28.39 11.65
CA ASN A 359 -2.26 -27.94 10.27
C ASN A 359 -3.36 -27.00 9.75
N PHE A 360 -4.49 -26.86 10.47
CA PHE A 360 -5.59 -25.99 10.07
C PHE A 360 -5.51 -24.63 10.78
N TRP A 361 -5.66 -23.56 10.00
CA TRP A 361 -5.74 -22.17 10.46
C TRP A 361 -7.04 -21.56 9.95
N TYR A 362 -7.74 -20.82 10.79
CA TYR A 362 -8.90 -20.05 10.40
C TYR A 362 -8.75 -18.59 10.82
N PHE A 363 -8.93 -17.70 9.85
CA PHE A 363 -9.04 -16.25 10.03
C PHE A 363 -10.52 -15.87 9.96
N ALA A 364 -11.00 -15.18 10.99
CA ALA A 364 -12.42 -14.86 11.16
C ALA A 364 -12.97 -13.91 10.08
N ASP A 365 -12.12 -13.16 9.39
CA ASP A 365 -12.52 -12.27 8.30
C ASP A 365 -11.57 -12.29 7.09
N MET A 366 -11.79 -11.37 6.15
CA MET A 366 -10.93 -11.12 5.00
C MET A 366 -9.94 -9.99 5.34
N PRO A 367 -8.67 -10.27 5.70
CA PRO A 367 -7.68 -9.26 6.10
C PRO A 367 -7.19 -8.39 4.93
N PHE A 368 -7.64 -8.69 3.71
CA PHE A 368 -7.33 -7.95 2.48
C PHE A 368 -8.38 -6.88 2.13
N SER A 369 -9.49 -6.82 2.89
CA SER A 369 -10.53 -5.83 2.69
C SER A 369 -10.29 -4.57 3.53
N TYR A 370 -10.26 -3.41 2.86
CA TYR A 370 -9.95 -2.08 3.43
C TYR A 370 -8.63 -2.04 4.23
N ILE A 371 -7.52 -2.45 3.59
CA ILE A 371 -6.19 -2.45 4.23
C ILE A 371 -5.70 -1.02 4.52
N GLY A 372 -4.82 -0.91 5.51
CA GLY A 372 -4.08 0.33 5.80
C GLY A 372 -2.88 0.06 6.73
N PRO A 373 -1.96 1.02 6.92
CA PRO A 373 -0.72 0.82 7.71
C PRO A 373 -0.94 0.50 9.21
N ARG A 374 -2.18 0.59 9.71
CA ARG A 374 -2.57 0.32 11.10
C ARG A 374 -3.61 -0.81 11.22
N ASP A 375 -3.92 -1.49 10.11
CA ASP A 375 -4.99 -2.49 10.02
C ASP A 375 -4.50 -3.93 10.28
N ARG A 376 -5.46 -4.84 10.56
CA ARG A 376 -5.28 -6.28 10.76
C ARG A 376 -4.57 -7.01 9.61
N TYR A 377 -4.49 -6.42 8.42
CA TYR A 377 -3.61 -6.86 7.33
C TYR A 377 -2.16 -7.17 7.78
N LEU A 378 -1.62 -6.42 8.75
CA LEU A 378 -0.28 -6.71 9.30
C LEU A 378 -0.19 -8.04 10.05
N VAL A 379 -1.31 -8.55 10.60
CA VAL A 379 -1.37 -9.85 11.28
C VAL A 379 -1.11 -10.99 10.31
N ILE A 380 -1.78 -11.01 9.15
CA ILE A 380 -1.54 -12.06 8.13
C ILE A 380 -0.12 -11.96 7.57
N CYS A 381 0.40 -10.75 7.35
CA CYS A 381 1.78 -10.56 6.89
C CYS A 381 2.80 -11.22 7.84
N ASP A 382 2.69 -10.99 9.15
CA ASP A 382 3.59 -11.62 10.12
C ASP A 382 3.32 -13.13 10.30
N MET A 383 2.06 -13.56 10.29
CA MET A 383 1.69 -14.97 10.51
C MET A 383 2.04 -15.87 9.33
N LEU A 384 2.23 -15.35 8.12
CA LEU A 384 2.72 -16.14 6.98
C LEU A 384 4.08 -16.80 7.26
N HIS A 385 4.94 -16.18 8.09
CA HIS A 385 6.20 -16.81 8.51
C HIS A 385 5.97 -18.09 9.33
N ASP A 386 4.93 -18.13 10.16
CA ASP A 386 4.58 -19.28 11.01
C ASP A 386 3.78 -20.34 10.26
N ILE A 387 2.91 -19.92 9.33
CA ILE A 387 2.16 -20.78 8.41
C ILE A 387 3.10 -21.54 7.47
N LEU A 388 4.15 -20.87 6.98
CA LEU A 388 5.15 -21.43 6.07
C LEU A 388 6.42 -21.97 6.76
N GLY A 389 6.51 -21.87 8.09
CA GLY A 389 7.58 -22.44 8.90
C GLY A 389 8.98 -21.84 8.66
N THR A 390 9.07 -20.55 8.31
CA THR A 390 10.33 -19.94 7.83
C THR A 390 11.31 -19.54 8.92
N ASN A 391 10.87 -19.45 10.19
CA ASN A 391 11.71 -19.07 11.33
C ASN A 391 12.55 -17.79 11.09
N ALA A 392 11.99 -16.83 10.36
CA ALA A 392 12.66 -15.57 10.05
C ALA A 392 13.03 -14.81 11.33
N PRO A 393 14.26 -14.26 11.43
CA PRO A 393 14.68 -13.51 12.60
C PRO A 393 13.96 -12.16 12.65
N THR A 394 13.77 -11.61 13.85
CA THR A 394 13.27 -10.24 13.98
C THR A 394 14.31 -9.24 13.49
N LEU A 395 14.00 -8.48 12.44
CA LEU A 395 14.89 -7.54 11.77
C LEU A 395 14.11 -6.36 11.16
N HIS A 396 13.95 -5.29 11.95
CA HIS A 396 13.24 -4.09 11.52
C HIS A 396 14.15 -3.12 10.76
N ARG A 397 13.79 -2.77 9.51
CA ARG A 397 14.62 -1.98 8.58
C ARG A 397 13.94 -0.69 8.13
N ALA A 398 14.66 0.40 7.97
CA ALA A 398 14.10 1.68 7.52
C ALA A 398 14.63 2.09 6.14
N LEU A 399 13.78 2.73 5.35
CA LEU A 399 14.08 3.29 4.05
C LEU A 399 13.46 4.69 3.93
N ILE A 400 14.13 5.59 3.21
CA ILE A 400 13.62 6.91 2.85
C ILE A 400 13.92 7.19 1.37
N ARG A 401 12.93 7.76 0.67
CA ARG A 401 13.06 8.31 -0.66
C ARG A 401 12.69 9.79 -0.70
N LEU A 402 13.47 10.58 -1.42
CA LEU A 402 13.09 11.91 -1.86
C LEU A 402 12.37 11.78 -3.20
N GLU A 403 11.14 12.28 -3.30
CA GLU A 403 10.23 12.04 -4.43
C GLU A 403 10.04 13.28 -5.32
N ASP A 404 9.47 13.11 -6.52
CA ASP A 404 9.26 14.17 -7.53
C ASP A 404 10.48 15.05 -7.84
N VAL A 405 11.66 14.44 -7.93
CA VAL A 405 12.91 15.20 -8.12
C VAL A 405 13.18 15.45 -9.61
N ASP A 406 12.57 16.52 -10.13
CA ASP A 406 12.72 16.98 -11.51
C ASP A 406 13.69 18.17 -11.71
N ALA A 407 13.71 18.69 -12.95
CA ALA A 407 14.56 19.79 -13.41
C ALA A 407 14.43 21.12 -12.64
N LEU A 408 13.27 21.37 -12.01
CA LEU A 408 12.95 22.61 -11.31
C LEU A 408 13.22 22.54 -9.79
N VAL A 409 13.56 21.37 -9.22
CA VAL A 409 13.73 21.23 -7.76
C VAL A 409 14.87 22.12 -7.28
N SER A 410 14.62 22.87 -6.21
CA SER A 410 15.61 23.73 -5.60
C SER A 410 16.83 22.95 -5.10
N VAL A 411 17.99 23.32 -5.61
CA VAL A 411 19.27 22.71 -5.24
C VAL A 411 19.58 22.92 -3.75
N SER A 412 19.18 24.04 -3.14
CA SER A 412 19.41 24.28 -1.70
C SER A 412 18.58 23.34 -0.82
N THR A 413 17.34 23.07 -1.23
CA THR A 413 16.43 22.13 -0.60
C THR A 413 16.99 20.70 -0.64
N MET A 414 17.41 20.23 -1.83
CA MET A 414 18.07 18.93 -1.98
C MET A 414 19.40 18.83 -1.22
N THR A 415 20.19 19.90 -1.18
CA THR A 415 21.43 19.98 -0.40
C THR A 415 21.13 19.82 1.10
N THR A 416 20.13 20.52 1.62
CA THR A 416 19.73 20.50 3.05
C THR A 416 19.29 19.10 3.50
N LEU A 417 18.42 18.45 2.74
CA LEU A 417 17.97 17.08 3.03
C LEU A 417 19.13 16.08 2.93
N THR A 418 19.95 16.20 1.88
CA THR A 418 21.13 15.35 1.67
C THR A 418 22.13 15.47 2.82
N ASP A 419 22.47 16.69 3.25
CA ASP A 419 23.47 16.90 4.32
C ASP A 419 22.96 16.39 5.67
N TYR A 420 21.66 16.49 5.95
CA TYR A 420 21.08 15.89 7.16
C TYR A 420 21.18 14.35 7.17
N MET A 421 20.77 13.69 6.08
CA MET A 421 20.85 12.23 5.95
C MET A 421 22.31 11.76 5.95
N SER A 422 23.18 12.42 5.20
CA SER A 422 24.62 12.13 5.12
C SER A 422 25.32 12.33 6.47
N GLY A 423 24.98 13.38 7.22
CA GLY A 423 25.53 13.64 8.56
C GLY A 423 25.15 12.56 9.58
N LYS A 424 23.99 11.92 9.39
CA LYS A 424 23.53 10.74 10.15
C LYS A 424 23.97 9.40 9.57
N LYS A 425 24.68 9.39 8.43
CA LYS A 425 25.08 8.20 7.67
C LYS A 425 23.90 7.33 7.23
N ILE A 426 22.75 7.95 6.99
CA ILE A 426 21.53 7.27 6.54
C ILE A 426 21.57 7.19 5.00
N PRO A 427 21.58 5.97 4.40
CA PRO A 427 21.39 5.81 2.97
C PRO A 427 19.96 6.18 2.57
N PHE A 428 19.79 6.72 1.37
CA PHE A 428 18.50 7.22 0.90
C PHE A 428 18.36 7.09 -0.62
N SER A 429 17.12 7.13 -1.10
CA SER A 429 16.79 7.12 -2.53
C SER A 429 16.35 8.50 -3.03
N VAL A 430 16.44 8.71 -4.33
CA VAL A 430 15.96 9.90 -5.04
C VAL A 430 15.18 9.44 -6.26
N ALA A 431 13.86 9.58 -6.21
CA ALA A 431 12.94 9.38 -7.33
C ALA A 431 13.09 10.57 -8.27
N ALA A 432 13.75 10.37 -9.41
CA ALA A 432 14.06 11.44 -10.34
C ALA A 432 13.23 11.32 -11.63
N ILE A 433 12.69 12.45 -12.08
CA ILE A 433 11.95 12.56 -13.35
C ILE A 433 12.94 13.07 -14.40
N PRO A 434 13.33 12.26 -15.40
CA PRO A 434 14.41 12.63 -16.31
C PRO A 434 14.01 13.67 -17.37
N LEU A 435 12.73 13.75 -17.75
CA LEU A 435 12.24 14.75 -18.70
C LEU A 435 11.12 15.58 -18.07
N TYR A 436 11.41 16.82 -17.69
CA TYR A 436 10.38 17.75 -17.23
C TYR A 436 9.55 18.27 -18.41
N MET A 437 8.23 18.27 -18.24
CA MET A 437 7.24 18.73 -19.20
C MET A 437 6.24 19.69 -18.53
N ASP A 438 6.10 20.89 -19.08
CA ASP A 438 4.94 21.78 -18.90
C ASP A 438 4.40 22.14 -20.29
N PRO A 439 3.64 21.24 -20.94
CA PRO A 439 3.24 21.41 -22.34
C PRO A 439 2.21 22.52 -22.54
N ASN A 440 1.54 22.96 -21.48
CA ASN A 440 0.53 24.02 -21.49
C ASN A 440 1.06 25.37 -20.98
N GLY A 441 2.32 25.42 -20.49
CA GLY A 441 2.95 26.63 -19.95
C GLY A 441 2.34 27.11 -18.64
N VAL A 442 1.72 26.21 -17.87
CA VAL A 442 1.01 26.48 -16.61
C VAL A 442 1.89 27.27 -15.62
N TYR A 443 3.17 26.92 -15.54
CA TYR A 443 4.15 27.55 -14.66
C TYR A 443 5.17 28.40 -15.40
N ASN A 444 5.19 28.33 -16.73
CA ASN A 444 6.07 29.09 -17.61
C ASN A 444 5.31 30.18 -18.42
N GLY A 445 4.29 30.81 -17.80
CA GLY A 445 3.63 32.01 -18.31
C GLY A 445 2.83 31.83 -19.62
N GLY A 446 2.25 30.65 -19.82
CA GLY A 446 1.54 30.25 -21.04
C GLY A 446 2.46 29.79 -22.18
N VAL A 447 3.77 29.66 -21.94
CA VAL A 447 4.74 29.15 -22.92
C VAL A 447 5.12 27.71 -22.58
N ALA A 448 4.85 26.78 -23.48
CA ALA A 448 5.21 25.36 -23.30
C ALA A 448 6.71 25.18 -22.98
N GLN A 449 7.03 24.30 -22.04
CA GLN A 449 8.39 24.04 -21.58
C GLN A 449 8.70 22.54 -21.59
N THR A 450 9.90 22.20 -22.05
CA THR A 450 10.47 20.85 -21.98
C THR A 450 11.92 20.97 -21.55
N ILE A 451 12.33 20.24 -20.51
CA ILE A 451 13.72 20.24 -20.01
C ILE A 451 14.23 18.79 -19.93
N HIS A 452 14.96 18.39 -20.96
CA HIS A 452 15.74 17.15 -20.98
C HIS A 452 16.81 17.14 -19.88
N LEU A 453 17.16 15.96 -19.35
CA LEU A 453 18.10 15.83 -18.23
C LEU A 453 19.44 16.49 -18.53
N VAL A 454 19.90 16.44 -19.79
CA VAL A 454 21.13 17.11 -20.24
C VAL A 454 21.18 18.61 -19.96
N ASN A 455 20.03 19.28 -20.02
CA ASN A 455 19.86 20.71 -19.78
C ASN A 455 19.41 21.03 -18.35
N ALA A 456 18.94 20.04 -17.59
CA ALA A 456 18.48 20.18 -16.21
C ALA A 456 19.66 20.33 -15.22
N THR A 457 20.35 21.48 -15.28
CA THR A 457 21.58 21.74 -14.49
C THR A 457 21.35 21.67 -12.98
N GLY A 458 20.20 22.13 -12.48
CA GLY A 458 19.80 22.03 -11.07
C GLY A 458 19.65 20.58 -10.63
N LEU A 459 18.83 19.79 -11.34
CA LEU A 459 18.68 18.36 -11.10
C LEU A 459 20.03 17.63 -11.13
N LYS A 460 20.86 17.84 -12.17
CA LYS A 460 22.19 17.21 -12.25
C LYS A 460 23.11 17.62 -11.11
N GLN A 461 23.00 18.84 -10.58
CA GLN A 461 23.73 19.25 -9.37
C GLN A 461 23.23 18.49 -8.14
N SER A 462 21.91 18.43 -7.92
CA SER A 462 21.27 17.70 -6.81
C SER A 462 21.61 16.21 -6.83
N LEU A 463 21.46 15.52 -7.97
CA LEU A 463 21.75 14.09 -8.11
C LEU A 463 23.23 13.78 -7.86
N ASN A 464 24.16 14.60 -8.38
CA ASN A 464 25.59 14.39 -8.13
C ASN A 464 25.97 14.67 -6.67
N TYR A 465 25.34 15.67 -6.03
CA TYR A 465 25.56 15.98 -4.62
C TYR A 465 25.09 14.84 -3.70
N ALA A 466 23.90 14.29 -3.97
CA ALA A 466 23.31 13.15 -3.27
C ALA A 466 24.11 11.86 -3.48
N ARG A 467 24.48 11.52 -4.72
CA ARG A 467 25.26 10.32 -5.04
C ARG A 467 26.61 10.26 -4.31
N ALA A 468 27.28 11.40 -4.18
CA ALA A 468 28.54 11.51 -3.43
C ALA A 468 28.38 11.30 -1.90
N ARG A 469 27.14 11.23 -1.40
CA ARG A 469 26.76 11.21 0.03
C ARG A 469 25.84 10.03 0.40
N GLY A 470 25.79 8.99 -0.44
CA GLY A 470 25.01 7.78 -0.18
C GLY A 470 23.61 7.75 -0.79
N GLY A 471 23.21 8.80 -1.50
CA GLY A 471 21.95 8.84 -2.27
C GLY A 471 22.00 7.91 -3.49
N LYS A 472 20.92 7.18 -3.75
CA LYS A 472 20.72 6.36 -4.95
C LYS A 472 19.62 6.93 -5.83
N VAL A 473 19.82 6.94 -7.14
CA VAL A 473 18.82 7.44 -8.09
C VAL A 473 17.94 6.28 -8.56
N LEU A 474 16.63 6.49 -8.59
CA LEU A 474 15.66 5.61 -9.26
C LEU A 474 14.82 6.43 -10.23
N MET A 475 14.22 5.77 -11.22
CA MET A 475 13.44 6.44 -12.28
C MET A 475 11.97 6.54 -11.87
N HIS A 476 11.45 7.77 -11.76
CA HIS A 476 10.06 8.03 -11.42
C HIS A 476 9.28 8.46 -12.67
N GLY A 477 8.84 7.48 -13.47
CA GLY A 477 8.37 7.71 -14.84
C GLY A 477 9.46 8.19 -15.80
N TYR A 478 9.10 8.41 -17.06
CA TYR A 478 9.90 9.14 -18.04
C TYR A 478 9.64 10.65 -17.96
N THR A 479 8.36 11.02 -17.98
CA THR A 479 7.86 12.39 -17.95
C THR A 479 6.99 12.69 -16.74
N HIS A 480 6.63 11.65 -15.99
CA HIS A 480 5.67 11.64 -14.89
C HIS A 480 4.21 11.90 -15.32
N GLN A 481 3.99 12.84 -16.24
CA GLN A 481 2.73 13.05 -16.97
C GLN A 481 2.52 12.08 -18.15
N TYR A 482 1.27 11.92 -18.59
CA TYR A 482 0.89 11.16 -19.80
C TYR A 482 1.15 11.93 -21.11
N SER A 483 0.60 13.13 -21.26
CA SER A 483 0.60 13.92 -22.50
C SER A 483 0.25 15.39 -22.20
N ASN A 484 -0.09 16.20 -23.20
CA ASN A 484 -0.53 17.60 -23.03
C ASN A 484 -1.98 17.79 -22.54
N ILE A 485 -2.70 16.70 -22.29
CA ILE A 485 -4.10 16.72 -21.85
C ILE A 485 -4.13 16.69 -20.31
N PRO A 486 -4.74 17.67 -19.63
CA PRO A 486 -4.92 17.63 -18.18
C PRO A 486 -5.68 16.38 -17.74
N ASN A 487 -4.98 15.47 -17.07
CA ASN A 487 -5.58 14.25 -16.55
C ASN A 487 -5.67 14.39 -15.02
N LEU A 488 -6.88 14.77 -14.60
CA LEU A 488 -7.28 15.41 -13.33
C LEU A 488 -6.84 16.87 -13.18
N ILE A 489 -5.58 17.21 -13.44
CA ILE A 489 -5.02 18.51 -13.00
C ILE A 489 -4.59 19.42 -14.17
N ASN A 490 -3.34 19.32 -14.62
CA ASN A 490 -2.75 20.35 -15.49
C ASN A 490 -1.75 19.84 -16.55
N ALA A 491 -1.48 18.53 -16.59
CA ALA A 491 -0.57 17.88 -17.55
C ALA A 491 0.93 18.23 -17.39
N VAL A 492 1.33 18.80 -16.25
CA VAL A 492 2.74 19.06 -15.92
C VAL A 492 3.34 17.82 -15.23
N SER A 493 4.65 17.58 -15.40
CA SER A 493 5.41 16.63 -14.57
C SER A 493 5.15 16.81 -13.07
N ALA A 494 5.29 15.74 -12.29
CA ALA A 494 4.93 15.61 -10.87
C ALA A 494 3.41 15.71 -10.54
N ASN A 495 2.56 16.20 -11.45
CA ASN A 495 1.16 16.54 -11.15
C ASN A 495 0.11 15.66 -11.87
N ASP A 496 0.55 14.64 -12.60
CA ASP A 496 -0.28 13.84 -13.50
C ASP A 496 0.25 12.39 -13.54
N PHE A 497 -0.51 11.48 -14.13
CA PHE A 497 -0.21 10.06 -14.24
C PHE A 497 0.36 9.74 -15.63
N GLU A 498 1.49 9.04 -15.71
CA GLU A 498 2.09 8.66 -16.99
C GLU A 498 1.37 7.47 -17.66
N PHE A 499 1.00 6.45 -16.87
CA PHE A 499 0.54 5.15 -17.38
C PHE A 499 -0.96 4.88 -17.16
N TRP A 500 -1.74 5.91 -16.83
CA TRP A 500 -3.16 5.77 -16.47
C TRP A 500 -4.00 7.01 -16.82
N LEU A 501 -5.19 6.81 -17.41
CA LEU A 501 -6.14 7.87 -17.67
C LEU A 501 -7.10 8.01 -16.47
N ALA A 502 -6.61 8.65 -15.41
CA ALA A 502 -7.31 8.88 -14.14
C ALA A 502 -8.68 9.55 -14.31
N THR A 503 -8.84 10.48 -15.26
CA THR A 503 -10.13 11.12 -15.60
C THR A 503 -11.23 10.14 -16.03
N GLN A 504 -10.87 8.96 -16.52
CA GLN A 504 -11.80 7.92 -16.97
C GLN A 504 -11.64 6.61 -16.19
N ASN A 505 -10.76 6.58 -15.18
CA ASN A 505 -10.36 5.41 -14.39
C ASN A 505 -10.10 4.15 -15.24
N ARG A 506 -9.21 4.27 -16.24
CA ARG A 506 -8.83 3.15 -17.13
C ARG A 506 -7.40 3.33 -17.68
N PRO A 507 -6.81 2.31 -18.33
CA PRO A 507 -5.58 2.46 -19.11
C PRO A 507 -5.72 3.54 -20.20
N VAL A 508 -4.59 4.13 -20.58
CA VAL A 508 -4.47 5.07 -21.71
C VAL A 508 -4.81 4.37 -23.04
N ASN A 509 -5.08 5.13 -24.10
CA ASN A 509 -5.60 4.55 -25.36
C ASN A 509 -4.58 3.65 -26.08
N GLU A 510 -3.30 3.94 -25.91
CA GLU A 510 -2.16 3.27 -26.53
C GLU A 510 -1.58 2.14 -25.65
N ASP A 511 -2.24 1.84 -24.52
CA ASP A 511 -1.69 0.95 -23.49
C ASP A 511 -1.34 -0.43 -24.03
N SER A 512 -0.07 -0.78 -23.84
CA SER A 512 0.52 -2.04 -24.26
C SER A 512 1.89 -2.17 -23.61
N THR A 513 2.38 -3.41 -23.50
CA THR A 513 3.75 -3.68 -23.07
C THR A 513 4.77 -2.98 -23.96
N GLN A 514 4.49 -2.83 -25.27
CA GLN A 514 5.36 -2.15 -26.22
C GLN A 514 5.40 -0.63 -26.00
N TRP A 515 4.24 0.02 -25.77
CA TRP A 515 4.17 1.45 -25.49
C TRP A 515 4.85 1.79 -24.15
N ALA A 516 4.60 0.98 -23.12
CA ALA A 516 5.28 1.12 -21.83
C ALA A 516 6.79 0.90 -21.95
N ALA A 517 7.23 -0.11 -22.70
CA ALA A 517 8.64 -0.34 -23.01
C ALA A 517 9.32 0.86 -23.70
N GLN A 518 8.60 1.59 -24.57
CA GLN A 518 9.11 2.83 -25.18
C GLN A 518 9.25 3.96 -24.15
N ARG A 519 8.30 4.11 -23.21
CA ARG A 519 8.43 5.06 -22.10
C ARG A 519 9.62 4.72 -21.21
N LEU A 520 9.70 3.48 -20.74
CA LEU A 520 10.75 2.99 -19.84
C LEU A 520 12.16 3.15 -20.46
N SER A 521 12.34 2.74 -21.72
CA SER A 521 13.63 2.87 -22.41
C SER A 521 14.01 4.32 -22.73
N SER A 522 13.04 5.21 -22.97
CA SER A 522 13.30 6.64 -23.18
C SER A 522 13.81 7.32 -21.89
N GLY A 523 13.24 6.98 -20.74
CA GLY A 523 13.70 7.48 -19.43
C GLY A 523 15.07 6.95 -19.03
N LEU A 524 15.32 5.65 -19.26
CA LEU A 524 16.66 5.09 -19.09
C LEU A 524 17.69 5.80 -19.98
N LEU A 525 17.37 6.06 -21.25
CA LEU A 525 18.27 6.73 -22.19
C LEU A 525 18.64 8.16 -21.73
N GLU A 526 17.70 8.94 -21.21
CA GLU A 526 18.01 10.25 -20.61
C GLU A 526 19.03 10.13 -19.46
N PHE A 527 18.85 9.16 -18.56
CA PHE A 527 19.78 8.91 -17.47
C PHE A 527 21.15 8.41 -17.95
N GLU A 528 21.18 7.47 -18.88
CA GLU A 528 22.39 6.86 -19.46
C GLU A 528 23.28 7.90 -20.15
N LEU A 529 22.70 8.71 -21.03
CA LEU A 529 23.39 9.80 -21.73
C LEU A 529 23.96 10.87 -20.78
N ASN A 530 23.50 10.89 -19.53
CA ASN A 530 23.92 11.82 -18.48
C ASN A 530 24.79 11.18 -17.38
N GLY A 531 25.17 9.90 -17.49
CA GLY A 531 26.06 9.22 -16.54
C GLY A 531 25.37 8.76 -15.25
N TYR A 532 24.06 8.53 -15.31
CA TYR A 532 23.26 7.93 -14.24
C TYR A 532 22.82 6.52 -14.64
N GLN A 533 22.52 5.69 -13.63
CA GLN A 533 22.08 4.31 -13.75
C GLN A 533 21.03 4.11 -12.65
N PRO A 534 19.73 4.27 -12.96
CA PRO A 534 18.69 4.15 -11.94
C PRO A 534 18.56 2.70 -11.48
N PHE A 535 18.57 2.44 -10.17
CA PHE A 535 18.58 1.06 -9.64
C PHE A 535 17.20 0.37 -9.63
N ALA A 536 16.14 1.17 -9.66
CA ALA A 536 14.76 0.75 -9.62
C ALA A 536 13.87 1.68 -10.46
N PHE A 537 12.65 1.23 -10.69
CA PHE A 537 11.57 2.04 -11.25
C PHE A 537 10.49 2.34 -10.21
N GLU A 538 9.76 3.42 -10.46
CA GLU A 538 8.57 3.80 -9.73
C GLU A 538 7.55 4.42 -10.68
N ALA A 539 6.33 3.87 -10.69
CA ALA A 539 5.21 4.44 -11.41
C ALA A 539 4.79 5.79 -10.78
N PRO A 540 4.64 6.86 -11.58
CA PRO A 540 4.04 8.12 -11.14
C PRO A 540 2.74 7.91 -10.36
N HIS A 541 2.67 8.48 -9.15
CA HIS A 541 1.57 8.29 -8.19
C HIS A 541 1.17 6.83 -7.95
N TYR A 542 2.11 5.88 -8.06
CA TYR A 542 1.91 4.42 -7.94
C TYR A 542 0.92 3.77 -8.90
N GLN A 543 0.41 4.51 -9.89
CA GLN A 543 -0.75 4.09 -10.67
C GLN A 543 -0.39 3.85 -12.14
N SER A 544 -0.75 2.65 -12.61
CA SER A 544 -0.35 2.14 -13.92
C SER A 544 -1.27 1.00 -14.36
N SER A 545 -1.34 0.76 -15.66
CA SER A 545 -2.01 -0.43 -16.21
C SER A 545 -1.26 -1.74 -15.89
N PRO A 546 -1.93 -2.90 -15.95
CA PRO A 546 -1.28 -4.20 -15.86
C PRO A 546 -0.21 -4.41 -16.94
N LEU A 547 -0.50 -4.04 -18.20
CA LEU A 547 0.44 -4.22 -19.31
C LEU A 547 1.69 -3.37 -19.14
N SER A 548 1.54 -2.15 -18.60
CA SER A 548 2.65 -1.29 -18.29
C SER A 548 3.53 -1.87 -17.17
N MET A 549 2.94 -2.37 -16.08
CA MET A 549 3.69 -3.04 -15.00
C MET A 549 4.36 -4.34 -15.46
N ARG A 550 3.73 -5.13 -16.33
CA ARG A 550 4.35 -6.34 -16.93
C ARG A 550 5.54 -6.04 -17.86
N ALA A 551 5.70 -4.80 -18.33
CA ALA A 551 6.88 -4.40 -19.12
C ALA A 551 8.10 -4.10 -18.23
N VAL A 552 7.91 -3.63 -17.00
CA VAL A 552 8.98 -3.16 -16.10
C VAL A 552 10.09 -4.20 -15.85
N PRO A 553 9.83 -5.51 -15.62
CA PRO A 553 10.88 -6.49 -15.33
C PRO A 553 11.92 -6.70 -16.46
N GLN A 554 11.68 -6.20 -17.68
CA GLN A 554 12.66 -6.23 -18.76
C GLN A 554 13.71 -5.11 -18.65
N TYR A 555 13.39 -4.05 -17.90
CA TYR A 555 14.18 -2.82 -17.79
C TYR A 555 14.74 -2.59 -16.38
N PHE A 556 14.06 -3.10 -15.35
CA PHE A 556 14.43 -2.87 -13.95
C PHE A 556 14.38 -4.15 -13.13
N ASN A 557 15.45 -4.39 -12.37
CA ASN A 557 15.56 -5.53 -11.44
C ASN A 557 14.66 -5.39 -10.20
N SER A 558 14.14 -4.20 -9.93
CA SER A 558 13.22 -3.92 -8.82
C SER A 558 12.39 -2.68 -9.11
N VAL A 559 11.21 -2.63 -8.51
CA VAL A 559 10.44 -1.40 -8.30
C VAL A 559 10.50 -0.99 -6.84
N TYR A 560 10.37 0.30 -6.57
CA TYR A 560 10.22 0.82 -5.21
C TYR A 560 8.94 1.64 -5.18
N GLN A 561 7.85 1.05 -4.71
CA GLN A 561 6.50 1.65 -4.82
C GLN A 561 5.46 0.86 -4.03
N ARG A 562 4.26 1.45 -3.88
CA ARG A 562 3.03 0.64 -3.75
C ARG A 562 2.59 0.22 -5.15
N VAL A 563 1.86 -0.89 -5.27
CA VAL A 563 1.43 -1.42 -6.58
C VAL A 563 -0.07 -1.59 -6.60
N VAL A 564 -0.71 -1.17 -7.69
CA VAL A 564 -2.13 -1.45 -7.97
C VAL A 564 -2.25 -2.69 -8.86
N TYR A 565 -3.02 -3.66 -8.39
CA TYR A 565 -3.27 -4.93 -9.09
C TYR A 565 -4.70 -4.99 -9.61
N TYR A 566 -4.91 -5.64 -10.75
CA TYR A 566 -6.21 -5.73 -11.41
C TYR A 566 -6.57 -7.18 -11.73
N THR A 567 -7.87 -7.47 -11.80
CA THR A 567 -8.40 -8.80 -12.15
C THR A 567 -8.39 -9.11 -13.66
N SER A 568 -7.99 -8.14 -14.48
CA SER A 568 -7.88 -8.21 -15.94
C SER A 568 -6.59 -7.51 -16.37
N ASP A 569 -5.97 -7.97 -17.45
CA ASP A 569 -4.80 -7.30 -18.04
C ASP A 569 -5.19 -6.00 -18.79
N ASN A 570 -6.47 -5.82 -19.14
CA ASN A 570 -7.00 -4.58 -19.72
C ASN A 570 -8.28 -4.16 -18.98
N PRO A 571 -8.16 -3.53 -17.79
CA PRO A 571 -9.31 -3.17 -16.97
C PRO A 571 -10.06 -1.98 -17.58
N GLN A 572 -11.27 -2.22 -18.07
CA GLN A 572 -12.13 -1.21 -18.73
C GLN A 572 -13.46 -1.01 -17.99
N THR A 573 -13.75 -1.84 -16.99
CA THR A 573 -15.07 -1.92 -16.33
C THR A 573 -15.04 -1.66 -14.83
N LEU A 574 -13.98 -1.03 -14.31
CA LEU A 574 -13.80 -0.75 -12.87
C LEU A 574 -14.94 0.03 -12.21
N ASN A 575 -15.69 0.82 -12.99
CA ASN A 575 -16.82 1.63 -12.52
C ASN A 575 -18.19 1.01 -12.90
N SER A 576 -18.22 -0.27 -13.30
CA SER A 576 -19.41 -0.98 -13.75
C SER A 576 -19.99 -1.87 -12.65
N THR A 577 -21.31 -2.06 -12.62
CA THR A 577 -21.97 -3.10 -11.79
C THR A 577 -22.44 -4.30 -12.58
N ALA A 578 -21.97 -4.45 -13.82
CA ALA A 578 -22.21 -5.64 -14.61
C ALA A 578 -21.60 -6.90 -13.93
N PRO A 579 -22.21 -8.08 -14.11
CA PRO A 579 -21.62 -9.35 -13.73
C PRO A 579 -20.19 -9.50 -14.27
N GLY A 580 -19.25 -9.86 -13.39
CA GLY A 580 -17.86 -10.08 -13.75
C GLY A 580 -17.09 -8.82 -14.20
N HIS A 581 -17.45 -7.64 -13.71
CA HIS A 581 -16.65 -6.43 -13.91
C HIS A 581 -15.24 -6.55 -13.31
N ASP A 582 -14.34 -5.66 -13.74
CA ASP A 582 -12.96 -5.59 -13.28
C ASP A 582 -12.88 -5.03 -11.86
N PHE A 583 -11.96 -5.55 -11.04
CA PHE A 583 -11.61 -4.97 -9.74
C PHE A 583 -10.15 -4.51 -9.76
N SER A 584 -9.88 -3.43 -9.03
CA SER A 584 -8.53 -2.93 -8.73
C SER A 584 -8.27 -2.98 -7.22
N VAL A 585 -7.08 -3.38 -6.80
CA VAL A 585 -6.63 -3.36 -5.40
C VAL A 585 -5.25 -2.73 -5.29
N GLY A 586 -5.16 -1.61 -4.58
CA GLY A 586 -3.89 -1.02 -4.17
C GLY A 586 -3.32 -1.81 -3.01
N GLN A 587 -2.04 -2.20 -3.09
CA GLN A 587 -1.38 -2.99 -2.06
C GLN A 587 -0.03 -2.39 -1.67
N PHE A 588 0.14 -2.19 -0.36
CA PHE A 588 1.44 -1.94 0.26
C PHE A 588 1.98 -3.23 0.88
N PHE A 589 3.29 -3.30 1.07
CA PHE A 589 3.98 -4.46 1.62
C PHE A 589 4.78 -4.07 2.86
N PRO A 590 4.74 -4.83 3.96
CA PRO A 590 5.60 -4.57 5.11
C PRO A 590 7.02 -5.09 4.91
N TYR A 591 7.28 -5.89 3.88
CA TYR A 591 8.56 -6.49 3.55
C TYR A 591 8.80 -6.51 2.03
N ILE A 592 10.00 -6.90 1.62
CA ILE A 592 10.36 -7.04 0.21
C ILE A 592 9.60 -8.22 -0.42
N ILE A 593 8.99 -7.98 -1.58
CA ILE A 593 8.41 -9.04 -2.42
C ILE A 593 9.45 -9.40 -3.47
N ASN A 594 9.95 -10.63 -3.46
CA ASN A 594 10.95 -11.08 -4.44
C ASN A 594 10.34 -11.28 -5.84
N LYS A 595 9.05 -11.61 -5.92
CA LYS A 595 8.28 -11.67 -7.17
C LYS A 595 6.78 -11.46 -6.95
N ASP A 596 6.23 -10.37 -7.46
CA ASP A 596 4.79 -10.08 -7.45
C ASP A 596 4.02 -10.75 -8.63
N TYR A 597 2.71 -10.49 -8.72
CA TYR A 597 1.81 -10.98 -9.77
C TYR A 597 2.15 -10.49 -11.19
N TYR A 598 2.90 -9.39 -11.32
CA TYR A 598 3.42 -8.89 -12.60
C TYR A 598 4.86 -9.37 -12.89
N GLY A 599 5.50 -10.06 -11.94
CA GLY A 599 6.86 -10.56 -12.05
C GLY A 599 7.93 -9.59 -11.55
N GLN A 600 7.54 -8.51 -10.88
CA GLN A 600 8.42 -7.48 -10.33
C GLN A 600 8.96 -7.89 -8.96
N ARG A 601 10.21 -7.51 -8.64
CA ARG A 601 10.67 -7.44 -7.25
C ARG A 601 10.27 -6.09 -6.67
N VAL A 602 9.55 -6.07 -5.55
CA VAL A 602 9.03 -4.84 -4.93
C VAL A 602 9.80 -4.53 -3.65
N ILE A 603 10.47 -3.38 -3.64
CA ILE A 603 10.97 -2.72 -2.43
C ILE A 603 9.78 -1.96 -1.82
N PRO A 604 9.43 -2.20 -0.55
CA PRO A 604 8.20 -1.70 0.03
C PRO A 604 8.25 -0.18 0.24
N GLU A 605 7.12 0.49 0.01
CA GLU A 605 6.75 1.73 0.70
C GLU A 605 5.44 1.44 1.46
N ASN A 606 5.41 1.73 2.76
CA ASN A 606 4.31 1.28 3.64
C ASN A 606 3.87 2.27 4.72
N LEU A 607 4.47 3.46 4.83
CA LEU A 607 4.10 4.46 5.84
C LEU A 607 3.43 5.70 5.24
N GLY A 608 3.66 6.01 3.98
CA GLY A 608 3.19 7.21 3.28
C GLY A 608 4.26 8.31 3.27
N ASN A 609 3.80 9.54 3.25
CA ASN A 609 4.62 10.74 3.24
C ASN A 609 3.98 11.86 4.07
N ILE A 610 4.75 12.90 4.37
CA ILE A 610 4.22 14.10 5.04
C ILE A 610 3.46 14.95 4.01
N GLU A 611 2.27 15.39 4.39
CA GLU A 611 1.36 16.20 3.57
C GLU A 611 0.74 17.32 4.39
N TYR A 612 0.68 18.52 3.80
CA TYR A 612 0.13 19.73 4.43
C TYR A 612 -1.11 20.23 3.68
N ASN A 613 -2.11 20.73 4.40
CA ASN A 613 -3.29 21.30 3.76
C ASN A 613 -2.99 22.74 3.31
N ILE A 614 -2.77 22.86 2.02
CA ILE A 614 -2.46 24.10 1.32
C ILE A 614 -3.49 24.37 0.21
N CYS A 615 -4.76 23.97 0.40
CA CYS A 615 -5.89 24.23 -0.51
C CYS A 615 -5.96 25.66 -1.07
N SER A 616 -5.50 26.63 -0.26
CA SER A 616 -5.49 28.06 -0.58
C SER A 616 -4.42 28.47 -1.58
N ILE A 617 -3.41 27.62 -1.79
CA ILE A 617 -2.31 27.80 -2.73
C ILE A 617 -2.49 26.84 -3.91
N ASP A 618 -2.74 25.56 -3.62
CA ASP A 618 -3.16 24.55 -4.60
C ASP A 618 -4.48 23.88 -4.18
N PRO A 619 -5.58 24.07 -4.93
CA PRO A 619 -6.86 23.37 -4.71
C PRO A 619 -6.78 21.83 -4.82
N SER A 620 -5.69 21.31 -5.38
CA SER A 620 -5.38 19.87 -5.48
C SER A 620 -4.49 19.35 -4.34
N SER A 621 -4.22 20.15 -3.30
CA SER A 621 -3.40 19.76 -2.14
C SER A 621 -4.14 20.02 -0.83
N CYS A 622 -5.29 19.33 -0.70
CA CYS A 622 -6.33 19.62 0.30
C CYS A 622 -6.40 18.64 1.48
N LEU A 623 -5.33 17.88 1.74
CA LEU A 623 -5.29 16.86 2.79
C LEU A 623 -4.16 17.12 3.79
N THR A 624 -4.08 16.32 4.85
CA THR A 624 -3.03 16.44 5.87
C THR A 624 -2.63 15.05 6.31
N TYR A 625 -1.32 14.79 6.29
CA TYR A 625 -0.71 13.56 6.74
C TYR A 625 0.52 13.93 7.57
N THR A 626 0.42 13.82 8.89
CA THR A 626 1.39 14.46 9.77
C THR A 626 2.65 13.62 9.95
N ALA A 627 3.74 14.23 10.42
CA ALA A 627 4.89 13.48 10.95
C ALA A 627 4.49 12.45 12.02
N GLN A 628 3.49 12.78 12.85
CA GLN A 628 2.95 11.85 13.85
C GLN A 628 2.22 10.67 13.20
N ASP A 629 1.58 10.85 12.05
CA ASP A 629 0.92 9.74 11.33
C ASP A 629 1.93 8.74 10.76
N ILE A 630 3.03 9.23 10.17
CA ILE A 630 4.15 8.39 9.70
C ILE A 630 4.77 7.62 10.88
N LEU A 631 5.01 8.29 12.00
CA LEU A 631 5.56 7.66 13.21
C LEU A 631 4.60 6.64 13.82
N THR A 632 3.30 6.90 13.80
CA THR A 632 2.28 5.95 14.26
C THR A 632 2.24 4.72 13.34
N ASN A 633 2.35 4.90 12.02
CA ASN A 633 2.45 3.77 11.10
C ASN A 633 3.72 2.93 11.37
N ALA A 634 4.86 3.59 11.64
CA ALA A 634 6.10 2.90 11.98
C ALA A 634 5.97 2.07 13.27
N GLN A 635 5.21 2.54 14.28
CA GLN A 635 4.92 1.77 15.49
C GLN A 635 4.12 0.49 15.20
N TYR A 636 3.20 0.53 14.23
CA TYR A 636 2.44 -0.65 13.81
C TYR A 636 3.29 -1.58 12.93
N ALA A 637 4.17 -1.05 12.09
CA ALA A 637 5.07 -1.85 11.25
C ALA A 637 5.99 -2.80 12.03
N VAL A 638 6.36 -2.47 13.29
CA VAL A 638 7.10 -3.34 14.23
C VAL A 638 6.39 -4.67 14.52
N VAL A 639 5.10 -4.80 14.20
CA VAL A 639 4.37 -6.07 14.33
C VAL A 639 4.89 -7.15 13.39
N VAL A 640 5.38 -6.77 12.20
CA VAL A 640 5.90 -7.71 11.19
C VAL A 640 7.39 -7.93 11.46
N ARG A 641 7.76 -9.16 11.83
CA ARG A 641 9.05 -9.49 12.43
C ARG A 641 10.27 -9.03 11.64
N ASP A 642 10.29 -9.13 10.32
CA ASP A 642 11.37 -8.67 9.45
C ASP A 642 11.00 -7.42 8.63
N GLY A 643 9.97 -6.71 9.10
CA GLY A 643 9.30 -5.63 8.39
C GLY A 643 10.07 -4.31 8.28
N PHE A 644 9.52 -3.43 7.46
CA PHE A 644 10.10 -2.16 7.08
C PHE A 644 9.33 -0.96 7.63
N ALA A 645 10.06 0.12 7.90
CA ALA A 645 9.55 1.48 8.03
C ALA A 645 10.01 2.26 6.79
N SER A 646 9.23 2.20 5.72
CA SER A 646 9.56 2.81 4.44
C SER A 646 8.57 3.90 4.07
N TRP A 647 9.09 5.09 3.81
CA TRP A 647 8.32 6.32 3.59
C TRP A 647 9.03 7.18 2.55
N PHE A 648 8.32 8.18 2.03
CA PHE A 648 8.86 9.16 1.11
C PHE A 648 8.61 10.58 1.57
N PHE A 649 9.33 11.52 0.98
CA PHE A 649 9.23 12.94 1.31
C PHE A 649 9.47 13.80 0.06
N HIS A 650 8.51 14.64 -0.29
CA HIS A 650 8.67 15.61 -1.36
C HIS A 650 9.62 16.73 -0.93
N PRO A 651 10.75 16.98 -1.61
CA PRO A 651 11.68 18.02 -1.21
C PRO A 651 11.04 19.41 -1.16
N PHE A 652 10.06 19.69 -2.02
CA PHE A 652 9.44 21.01 -2.15
C PHE A 652 8.78 21.53 -0.87
N TRP A 653 8.50 20.68 0.12
CA TRP A 653 8.06 21.12 1.46
C TRP A 653 9.08 21.99 2.23
N LEU A 654 10.29 22.18 1.69
CA LEU A 654 11.28 23.13 2.21
C LEU A 654 11.29 24.47 1.47
N GLU A 655 10.49 24.65 0.41
CA GLU A 655 10.45 25.93 -0.31
C GLU A 655 9.85 27.03 0.59
N PRO A 656 10.56 28.16 0.81
CA PRO A 656 10.15 29.17 1.78
C PRO A 656 8.76 29.77 1.54
N ASP A 657 8.32 29.79 0.28
CA ASP A 657 7.04 30.37 -0.12
C ASP A 657 5.83 29.51 0.30
N LEU A 658 6.03 28.24 0.67
CA LEU A 658 5.00 27.38 1.26
C LEU A 658 4.80 27.67 2.76
N ASN A 659 5.86 28.14 3.44
CA ASN A 659 5.85 28.47 4.88
C ASN A 659 5.45 27.29 5.80
N GLU A 660 5.66 26.05 5.36
CA GLU A 660 5.37 24.83 6.13
C GLU A 660 6.59 24.33 6.95
N PRO A 661 6.39 23.58 8.05
CA PRO A 661 7.47 23.08 8.91
C PRO A 661 8.24 21.88 8.33
N GLY A 662 8.26 21.71 7.01
CA GLY A 662 8.69 20.49 6.29
C GLY A 662 10.02 19.90 6.73
N PHE A 663 11.05 20.73 6.96
CA PHE A 663 12.35 20.21 7.44
C PHE A 663 12.27 19.73 8.89
N THR A 664 11.60 20.44 9.78
CA THR A 664 11.45 20.05 11.20
C THR A 664 10.71 18.72 11.32
N ASP A 665 9.65 18.55 10.55
CA ASP A 665 8.84 17.34 10.54
C ASP A 665 9.59 16.16 9.90
N PHE A 666 10.33 16.39 8.81
CA PHE A 666 11.25 15.41 8.23
C PHE A 666 12.27 14.91 9.27
N GLN A 667 12.87 15.83 10.04
CA GLN A 667 13.79 15.49 11.13
C GLN A 667 13.10 14.69 12.25
N ALA A 668 11.85 15.03 12.59
CA ALA A 668 11.08 14.34 13.62
C ALA A 668 10.79 12.89 13.23
N VAL A 669 10.33 12.64 12.00
CA VAL A 669 10.09 11.29 11.48
C VAL A 669 11.38 10.46 11.47
N MET A 670 12.47 11.00 10.90
CA MET A 670 13.78 10.34 10.84
C MET A 670 14.28 9.90 12.23
N ASN A 671 14.19 10.79 13.23
CA ASN A 671 14.62 10.49 14.59
C ASN A 671 13.69 9.51 15.29
N GLY A 672 12.36 9.62 15.10
CA GLY A 672 11.39 8.73 15.71
C GLY A 672 11.44 7.30 15.17
N ILE A 673 11.58 7.11 13.86
CA ILE A 673 11.80 5.78 13.24
C ILE A 673 13.09 5.14 13.81
N SER A 674 14.15 5.92 13.97
CA SER A 674 15.40 5.46 14.60
C SER A 674 15.19 5.06 16.07
N ALA A 675 14.38 5.82 16.82
CA ALA A 675 14.06 5.54 18.23
C ALA A 675 13.16 4.30 18.43
N LEU A 676 12.38 3.91 17.41
CA LEU A 676 11.63 2.65 17.36
C LEU A 676 12.53 1.41 17.10
N GLY A 677 13.83 1.61 16.88
CA GLY A 677 14.81 0.53 16.70
C GLY A 677 14.96 0.02 15.27
N PHE A 678 14.40 0.72 14.27
CA PHE A 678 14.63 0.37 12.87
C PHE A 678 16.06 0.73 12.43
N THR A 679 16.68 -0.16 11.64
CA THR A 679 18.00 0.07 11.04
C THR A 679 17.86 0.61 9.62
N TRP A 680 18.38 1.81 9.34
CA TRP A 680 18.37 2.38 7.98
C TRP A 680 19.26 1.57 7.01
N VAL A 681 18.74 1.22 5.84
CA VAL A 681 19.43 0.37 4.85
C VAL A 681 19.37 0.94 3.43
N ASP A 682 20.30 0.54 2.57
CA ASP A 682 20.39 1.00 1.18
C ASP A 682 19.42 0.20 0.29
N ALA A 683 18.37 0.88 -0.22
CA ALA A 683 17.35 0.30 -1.09
C ALA A 683 17.92 -0.40 -2.33
N ALA A 684 19.08 0.04 -2.84
CA ALA A 684 19.73 -0.56 -4.02
C ALA A 684 20.43 -1.89 -3.73
N THR A 685 20.60 -2.27 -2.45
CA THR A 685 21.32 -3.50 -2.04
C THR A 685 20.62 -4.34 -0.99
N VAL A 686 19.53 -3.85 -0.39
CA VAL A 686 18.76 -4.58 0.63
C VAL A 686 18.16 -5.86 0.05
N GLN A 687 18.18 -6.93 0.84
CA GLN A 687 17.62 -8.25 0.52
C GLN A 687 16.33 -8.50 1.28
#